data_AF-A0A9W9EIP3-F1
#
_entry.id   AF-A0A9W9EIP3-F1
#
_cell.length_a   1.000
_cell.length_b   1.000
_cell.length_c   1.000
_cell.angle_alpha   90.00
_cell.angle_beta   90.00
_cell.angle_gamma   90.00
#
_symmetry.space_group_name_H-M   'P 1'
#
loop_
_entity.id
_entity.type
_entity.pdbx_description
1 polymer ?
#
loop_
_entity_poly.entity_id
_entity_poly.type
_entity_poly.pdbx_seq_one_letter_code
_entity_poly.pdbx_strand_id
1 'polypeptide(L)'
;MIDPNYSWPLVLLTDLDESCQTRLIDNTRSTIAKDIQCHSKFYFGEDSQLEITEDKVNIQTWTPPKRLLESIAQQGPNRDSQANIHALAVLAHRSGRSRIIVADEMTKRQLLGAPFRNEGLETKVVTVVAVSTRLVPPTNELYVYARRSFCFHEGPVYRFTSTLDWETREPHNDDQVIDFKSFATSWGPLWEHLNEDQLGKQEGLLLRDPDNGVFAANTGTILGWERYINAVHTALKPHLPTELVDEIRKQVDNFEISMPAWDSPPSEKHMVIFILFDATADELANIHSEIQKAIPASFQGNKRRIMNTDPNGTSDYLMTTYKRIPHMTFELIPWQRHHMFSRRDLAAFWSEYRLWDARCVAREDSFPFLYLTSPYESIDSALFGAMICENEERNDAMALLTGRLKLGSICRSMHRCGDIRWFDATDLEPSDVDRGLGYEEKLRHPDQPFYCDFSVWEPAIFEYRTYPIFLLTHQLSEEDIKRIQQEMRVEVDAHEDPDHWDPDHPNRAVIIPWKNGEGSQVDGKVKDIWDIVRNICTYPTISRALDIEIVCLDRQSAVDSTVLVVRTTQYFVDPFHPLLKHLPYPRLPGFEYTRVPARLAGFMMRTILRDEDEAPGYQWSTYFRPGWPGPEEFPEAYEGLEQLVGENSFP
;
A
#
# COMPACT_ATOMS: atom_id res chain seq x y z
N MET A 1 -27.12 16.86 10.79
CA MET A 1 -28.03 17.96 10.39
C MET A 1 -27.58 18.43 9.02
N ILE A 2 -28.48 18.51 8.05
CA ILE A 2 -28.15 18.99 6.71
C ILE A 2 -28.14 20.53 6.76
N ASP A 3 -27.17 21.14 6.07
CA ASP A 3 -27.11 22.60 5.92
C ASP A 3 -28.44 23.08 5.28
N PRO A 4 -29.20 23.98 5.94
CA PRO A 4 -30.47 24.49 5.41
C PRO A 4 -30.32 25.20 4.05
N ASN A 5 -29.10 25.59 3.67
CA ASN A 5 -28.79 26.20 2.37
C ASN A 5 -28.33 25.20 1.31
N TYR A 6 -28.36 23.89 1.60
CA TYR A 6 -27.84 22.84 0.71
C TYR A 6 -26.44 23.17 0.17
N SER A 7 -25.60 23.76 1.03
CA SER A 7 -24.25 24.14 0.67
C SER A 7 -23.27 23.01 0.97
N TRP A 8 -22.51 22.63 -0.06
CA TRP A 8 -21.56 21.54 0.00
C TRP A 8 -20.15 22.09 -0.26
N PRO A 9 -19.26 22.05 0.73
CA PRO A 9 -17.87 22.47 0.56
C PRO A 9 -17.14 21.50 -0.38
N LEU A 10 -16.63 22.02 -1.49
CA LEU A 10 -15.69 21.35 -2.38
C LEU A 10 -14.28 21.87 -2.10
N VAL A 11 -13.51 21.09 -1.37
CA VAL A 11 -12.15 21.40 -0.97
C VAL A 11 -11.18 20.99 -2.08
N LEU A 12 -10.36 21.93 -2.54
CA LEU A 12 -9.35 21.69 -3.56
C LEU A 12 -7.99 21.47 -2.89
N LEU A 13 -7.53 20.22 -2.89
CA LEU A 13 -6.17 19.84 -2.44
C LEU A 13 -5.20 19.68 -3.60
N THR A 14 -5.66 19.95 -4.82
CA THR A 14 -4.89 19.99 -6.06
C THR A 14 -5.10 21.32 -6.78
N ASP A 15 -4.15 21.71 -7.63
CA ASP A 15 -4.24 22.90 -8.46
C ASP A 15 -5.02 22.61 -9.75
N LEU A 16 -6.25 23.12 -9.83
CA LEU A 16 -7.11 23.05 -11.01
C LEU A 16 -7.17 24.41 -11.71
N ASP A 17 -7.09 24.41 -13.04
CA ASP A 17 -7.44 25.59 -13.81
C ASP A 17 -8.95 25.88 -13.75
N GLU A 18 -9.35 27.08 -14.19
CA GLU A 18 -10.74 27.54 -14.14
C GLU A 18 -11.68 26.60 -14.92
N SER A 19 -11.24 26.05 -16.06
CA SER A 19 -12.06 25.14 -16.88
C SER A 19 -12.31 23.81 -16.17
N CYS A 20 -11.26 23.21 -15.60
CA CYS A 20 -11.32 21.98 -14.82
C CYS A 20 -12.17 22.19 -13.57
N GLN A 21 -12.04 23.33 -12.90
CA GLN A 21 -12.83 23.67 -11.72
C GLN A 21 -14.32 23.80 -12.06
N THR A 22 -14.69 24.49 -13.14
CA THR A 22 -16.09 24.60 -13.59
C THR A 22 -16.67 23.23 -13.90
N ARG A 23 -15.96 22.41 -14.69
CA ARG A 23 -16.38 21.04 -15.02
C ARG A 23 -16.60 20.19 -13.77
N LEU A 24 -15.69 20.28 -12.80
CA LEU A 24 -15.79 19.55 -11.55
C LEU A 24 -17.00 20.00 -10.72
N ILE A 25 -17.23 21.32 -10.60
CA ILE A 25 -18.38 21.89 -9.91
C ILE A 25 -19.69 21.38 -10.52
N ASP A 26 -19.82 21.40 -11.85
CA ASP A 26 -21.04 21.00 -12.53
C ASP A 26 -21.30 19.48 -12.37
N ASN A 27 -20.26 18.66 -12.52
CA ASN A 27 -20.36 17.22 -12.27
C ASN A 27 -20.75 16.91 -10.82
N THR A 28 -20.16 17.61 -9.86
CA THR A 28 -20.42 17.43 -8.43
C THR A 28 -21.84 17.86 -8.07
N ARG A 29 -22.29 19.00 -8.61
CA ARG A 29 -23.66 19.52 -8.40
C ARG A 29 -24.71 18.53 -8.90
N SER A 30 -24.56 18.03 -10.12
CA SER A 30 -25.47 17.02 -10.71
C SER A 30 -25.52 15.76 -9.87
N THR A 31 -24.35 15.28 -9.43
CA THR A 31 -24.23 14.05 -8.62
C THR A 31 -24.93 14.18 -7.27
N ILE A 32 -24.70 15.28 -6.54
CA ILE A 32 -25.34 15.51 -5.24
C ILE A 32 -26.86 15.66 -5.39
N ALA A 33 -27.33 16.39 -6.41
CA ALA A 33 -28.76 16.57 -6.64
C ALA A 33 -29.46 15.22 -6.85
N LYS A 34 -28.87 14.36 -7.69
CA LYS A 34 -29.36 12.99 -7.95
C LYS A 34 -29.32 12.13 -6.69
N ASP A 35 -28.23 12.13 -5.94
CA ASP A 35 -28.11 11.36 -4.69
C ASP A 35 -29.16 11.79 -3.65
N ILE A 36 -29.36 13.09 -3.46
CA ILE A 36 -30.39 13.59 -2.54
C ILE A 36 -31.80 13.18 -3.02
N GLN A 37 -32.07 13.23 -4.32
CA GLN A 37 -33.36 12.82 -4.87
C GLN A 37 -33.62 11.32 -4.63
N CYS A 38 -32.60 10.47 -4.86
CA CYS A 38 -32.69 9.02 -4.68
C CYS A 38 -32.77 8.60 -3.21
N HIS A 39 -32.09 9.31 -2.31
CA HIS A 39 -31.96 8.95 -0.89
C HIS A 39 -32.58 9.99 0.05
N SER A 40 -33.58 10.74 -0.42
CA SER A 40 -34.26 11.81 0.34
C SER A 40 -34.68 11.36 1.75
N LYS A 41 -35.20 10.14 1.89
CA LYS A 41 -35.57 9.56 3.20
C LYS A 41 -34.41 9.46 4.18
N PHE A 42 -33.20 9.17 3.71
CA PHE A 42 -32.02 9.10 4.58
C PHE A 42 -31.60 10.48 5.08
N TYR A 43 -31.79 11.49 4.23
CA TYR A 43 -31.41 12.87 4.50
C TYR A 43 -32.42 13.61 5.37
N PHE A 44 -33.72 13.36 5.15
CA PHE A 44 -34.80 14.19 5.66
C PHE A 44 -35.89 13.38 6.41
N GLY A 45 -35.83 12.05 6.43
CA GLY A 45 -36.79 11.17 7.10
C GLY A 45 -37.91 10.65 6.18
N GLU A 46 -38.71 9.68 6.64
CA GLU A 46 -39.67 8.95 5.79
C GLU A 46 -40.76 9.82 5.14
N ASP A 47 -41.11 10.95 5.74
CA ASP A 47 -42.22 11.83 5.34
C ASP A 47 -41.85 12.92 4.32
N SER A 48 -40.63 12.89 3.79
CA SER A 48 -40.08 13.98 3.00
C SER A 48 -39.80 13.56 1.55
N GLN A 49 -40.72 13.89 0.65
CA GLN A 49 -40.50 13.85 -0.79
C GLN A 49 -40.12 15.26 -1.27
N LEU A 50 -38.84 15.59 -1.14
CA LEU A 50 -38.30 16.85 -1.66
C LEU A 50 -37.83 16.64 -3.11
N GLU A 51 -38.47 17.33 -4.05
CA GLU A 51 -37.91 17.52 -5.40
C GLU A 51 -36.75 18.52 -5.31
N ILE A 52 -35.55 17.98 -5.21
CA ILE A 52 -34.31 18.74 -5.27
C ILE A 52 -33.78 18.67 -6.69
N THR A 53 -33.76 19.84 -7.32
CA THR A 53 -33.23 20.11 -8.64
C THR A 53 -31.79 20.62 -8.51
N GLU A 54 -30.98 20.49 -9.56
CA GLU A 54 -29.55 20.84 -9.53
C GLU A 54 -29.28 22.28 -9.10
N ASP A 55 -30.15 23.22 -9.49
CA ASP A 55 -30.11 24.64 -9.15
C ASP A 55 -30.23 24.94 -7.64
N LYS A 56 -30.77 24.00 -6.85
CA LYS A 56 -30.86 24.11 -5.39
C LYS A 56 -29.59 23.64 -4.68
N VAL A 57 -28.69 22.92 -5.36
CA VAL A 57 -27.44 22.42 -4.79
C VAL A 57 -26.34 23.47 -4.96
N ASN A 58 -25.87 24.00 -3.84
CA ASN A 58 -24.83 25.03 -3.84
C ASN A 58 -23.45 24.42 -3.54
N ILE A 59 -22.58 24.34 -4.55
CA ILE A 59 -21.19 23.90 -4.36
C ILE A 59 -20.32 25.13 -4.07
N GLN A 60 -19.71 25.16 -2.89
CA GLN A 60 -18.77 26.21 -2.51
C GLN A 60 -17.35 25.68 -2.58
N THR A 61 -16.57 26.20 -3.53
CA THR A 61 -15.16 25.82 -3.65
C THR A 61 -14.31 26.52 -2.60
N TRP A 62 -13.36 25.78 -2.05
CA TRP A 62 -12.39 26.31 -1.11
C TRP A 62 -11.02 25.68 -1.36
N THR A 63 -10.00 26.51 -1.50
CA THR A 63 -8.61 26.06 -1.60
C THR A 63 -7.90 26.45 -0.31
N PRO A 64 -7.68 25.52 0.63
CA PRO A 64 -7.00 25.82 1.89
C PRO A 64 -5.59 26.40 1.61
N PRO A 65 -5.20 27.54 2.20
CA PRO A 65 -3.84 28.02 2.04
C PRO A 65 -2.86 27.08 2.76
N LYS A 66 -1.62 26.97 2.26
CA LYS A 66 -0.58 26.10 2.84
C LYS A 66 -0.42 26.31 4.36
N ARG A 67 -0.40 27.56 4.80
CA ARG A 67 -0.29 27.92 6.23
C ARG A 67 -1.41 27.36 7.10
N LEU A 68 -2.62 27.21 6.55
CA LEU A 68 -3.72 26.61 7.29
C LEU A 68 -3.48 25.10 7.46
N LEU A 69 -3.09 24.42 6.39
CA LEU A 69 -2.78 22.97 6.44
C LEU A 69 -1.67 22.70 7.47
N GLU A 70 -0.57 23.47 7.42
CA GLU A 70 0.53 23.42 8.40
C GLU A 70 0.08 23.65 9.85
N SER A 71 -1.01 24.38 10.07
CA SER A 71 -1.53 24.66 11.42
C SER A 71 -2.43 23.54 11.96
N ILE A 72 -3.00 22.69 11.11
CA ILE A 72 -3.98 21.67 11.51
C ILE A 72 -3.47 20.23 11.34
N ALA A 73 -2.44 20.01 10.53
CA ALA A 73 -1.81 18.70 10.39
C ALA A 73 -0.29 18.84 10.17
N GLN A 74 0.47 17.84 10.61
CA GLN A 74 1.84 17.67 10.15
C GLN A 74 1.85 17.44 8.64
N GLN A 75 2.68 18.18 7.93
CA GLN A 75 2.72 18.16 6.47
C GLN A 75 3.70 17.12 5.95
N GLY A 76 3.19 16.19 5.14
CA GLY A 76 4.00 15.30 4.32
C GLY A 76 4.31 15.87 2.93
N PRO A 77 4.87 15.05 2.02
CA PRO A 77 5.15 15.44 0.64
C PRO A 77 3.88 15.76 -0.17
N ASN A 78 2.76 15.11 0.16
CA ASN A 78 1.51 15.22 -0.59
C ASN A 78 0.52 16.16 0.10
N ARG A 79 0.00 17.12 -0.66
CA ARG A 79 -1.00 18.08 -0.17
C ARG A 79 -2.37 17.43 0.05
N ASP A 80 -2.72 16.46 -0.78
CA ASP A 80 -3.94 15.65 -0.75
C ASP A 80 -3.83 14.40 0.13
N SER A 81 -2.90 14.42 1.09
CA SER A 81 -2.68 13.34 2.04
C SER A 81 -3.91 13.04 2.91
N GLN A 82 -4.01 11.79 3.36
CA GLN A 82 -5.05 11.35 4.30
C GLN A 82 -5.03 12.14 5.61
N ALA A 83 -3.85 12.54 6.08
CA ALA A 83 -3.67 13.42 7.24
C ALA A 83 -4.38 14.77 7.05
N ASN A 84 -4.16 15.43 5.90
CA ASN A 84 -4.81 16.69 5.58
C ASN A 84 -6.32 16.52 5.43
N ILE A 85 -6.78 15.45 4.77
CA ILE A 85 -8.21 15.15 4.62
C ILE A 85 -8.89 14.94 5.97
N HIS A 86 -8.27 14.17 6.86
CA HIS A 86 -8.76 13.96 8.23
C HIS A 86 -8.84 15.30 9.00
N ALA A 87 -7.75 16.08 9.02
CA ALA A 87 -7.71 17.35 9.74
C ALA A 87 -8.76 18.36 9.23
N LEU A 88 -8.96 18.43 7.91
CA LEU A 88 -9.99 19.27 7.30
C LEU A 88 -11.41 18.79 7.64
N ALA A 89 -11.64 17.49 7.71
CA ALA A 89 -12.92 16.93 8.14
C ALA A 89 -13.23 17.26 9.60
N VAL A 90 -12.23 17.18 10.49
CA VAL A 90 -12.36 17.62 11.89
C VAL A 90 -12.64 19.12 11.98
N LEU A 91 -11.94 19.95 11.19
CA LEU A 91 -12.18 21.38 11.14
C LEU A 91 -13.60 21.71 10.64
N ALA A 92 -14.05 21.03 9.59
CA ALA A 92 -15.41 21.13 9.08
C ALA A 92 -16.43 20.74 10.16
N HIS A 93 -16.19 19.64 10.86
CA HIS A 93 -17.05 19.16 11.95
C HIS A 93 -17.19 20.22 13.05
N ARG A 94 -16.07 20.83 13.49
CA ARG A 94 -16.07 21.93 14.47
C ARG A 94 -16.85 23.16 13.99
N SER A 95 -16.92 23.39 12.69
CA SER A 95 -17.74 24.46 12.09
C SER A 95 -19.23 24.10 11.94
N GLY A 96 -19.65 22.92 12.42
CA GLY A 96 -21.02 22.41 12.29
C GLY A 96 -21.29 21.68 10.97
N ARG A 97 -20.26 21.40 10.17
CA ARG A 97 -20.38 20.69 8.89
C ARG A 97 -19.84 19.28 9.01
N SER A 98 -20.72 18.28 8.91
CA SER A 98 -20.33 16.88 9.06
C SER A 98 -19.88 16.22 7.75
N ARG A 99 -19.86 16.95 6.62
CA ARG A 99 -19.60 16.42 5.28
C ARG A 99 -18.83 17.44 4.44
N ILE A 100 -17.83 16.97 3.72
CA ILE A 100 -17.06 17.74 2.73
C ILE A 100 -16.74 16.86 1.53
N ILE A 101 -16.49 17.49 0.39
CA ILE A 101 -16.01 16.83 -0.83
C ILE A 101 -14.60 17.32 -1.07
N VAL A 102 -13.70 16.41 -1.42
CA VAL A 102 -12.29 16.73 -1.67
C VAL A 102 -11.94 16.36 -3.11
N ALA A 103 -11.31 17.30 -3.81
CA ALA A 103 -10.64 17.08 -5.08
C ALA A 103 -9.13 16.93 -4.83
N ASP A 104 -8.56 15.83 -5.28
CA ASP A 104 -7.17 15.44 -5.09
C ASP A 104 -6.42 15.33 -6.43
N GLU A 105 -5.15 14.95 -6.43
CA GLU A 105 -4.37 14.86 -7.67
C GLU A 105 -4.97 13.87 -8.67
N MET A 106 -5.61 12.80 -8.20
CA MET A 106 -6.32 11.86 -9.07
C MET A 106 -7.52 12.52 -9.77
N THR A 107 -8.31 13.33 -9.05
CA THR A 107 -9.40 14.12 -9.66
C THR A 107 -8.88 15.01 -10.78
N LYS A 108 -7.76 15.68 -10.58
CA LYS A 108 -7.11 16.53 -11.60
C LYS A 108 -6.70 15.72 -12.82
N ARG A 109 -6.01 14.60 -12.63
CA ARG A 109 -5.57 13.72 -13.73
C ARG A 109 -6.74 13.28 -14.61
N GLN A 110 -7.85 12.87 -14.00
CA GLN A 110 -9.06 12.49 -14.73
C GLN A 110 -9.70 13.65 -15.49
N LEU A 111 -9.72 14.85 -14.90
CA LEU A 111 -10.21 16.04 -15.59
C LEU A 111 -9.37 16.37 -16.83
N LEU A 112 -8.06 16.10 -16.77
CA LEU A 112 -7.10 16.23 -17.87
C LEU A 112 -7.14 15.06 -18.86
N GLY A 113 -7.96 14.02 -18.61
CA GLY A 113 -8.17 12.90 -19.52
C GLY A 113 -7.21 11.73 -19.32
N ALA A 114 -6.49 11.66 -18.21
CA ALA A 114 -5.76 10.45 -17.84
C ALA A 114 -6.78 9.32 -17.54
N PRO A 115 -6.57 8.11 -18.06
CA PRO A 115 -7.50 7.00 -17.84
C PRO A 115 -7.55 6.59 -16.37
N PHE A 116 -8.73 6.15 -15.92
CA PHE A 116 -8.86 5.38 -14.69
C PHE A 116 -8.27 3.98 -14.93
N ARG A 117 -7.68 3.38 -13.90
CA ARG A 117 -7.00 2.09 -13.93
C ARG A 117 -7.82 0.99 -14.64
N ASN A 118 -7.13 0.08 -15.36
CA ASN A 118 -7.61 -1.25 -15.82
C ASN A 118 -8.96 -1.31 -16.57
N GLU A 119 -9.51 -0.19 -16.98
CA GLU A 119 -10.79 -0.18 -17.68
C GLU A 119 -10.52 0.29 -19.10
N GLY A 120 -10.73 -0.60 -20.06
CA GLY A 120 -10.87 -0.26 -21.48
C GLY A 120 -12.11 0.61 -21.75
N LEU A 121 -12.52 1.42 -20.78
CA LEU A 121 -13.66 2.30 -20.84
C LEU A 121 -13.20 3.64 -21.43
N GLU A 122 -13.65 3.91 -22.63
CA GLU A 122 -13.52 5.19 -23.33
C GLU A 122 -14.26 6.36 -22.62
N THR A 123 -14.82 6.14 -21.43
CA THR A 123 -15.62 7.14 -20.71
C THR A 123 -14.75 8.03 -19.82
N LYS A 124 -14.91 9.35 -20.00
CA LYS A 124 -14.28 10.39 -19.19
C LYS A 124 -14.93 10.48 -17.81
N VAL A 125 -14.54 9.59 -16.90
CA VAL A 125 -15.06 9.56 -15.53
C VAL A 125 -14.22 10.47 -14.63
N VAL A 126 -14.89 11.36 -13.88
CA VAL A 126 -14.25 12.19 -12.85
C VAL A 126 -14.68 11.65 -11.50
N THR A 127 -13.74 11.43 -10.60
CA THR A 127 -14.02 10.98 -9.23
C THR A 127 -13.53 12.00 -8.21
N VAL A 128 -14.13 12.00 -7.02
CA VAL A 128 -13.81 12.87 -5.88
C VAL A 128 -13.81 12.03 -4.60
N VAL A 129 -13.28 12.58 -3.50
CA VAL A 129 -13.37 11.93 -2.19
C VAL A 129 -14.51 12.55 -1.38
N ALA A 130 -15.54 11.76 -1.13
CA ALA A 130 -16.63 12.09 -0.22
C ALA A 130 -16.19 11.78 1.22
N VAL A 131 -16.10 12.81 2.07
CA VAL A 131 -15.75 12.68 3.49
C VAL A 131 -16.93 13.03 4.39
N SER A 132 -17.21 12.18 5.37
CA SER A 132 -18.21 12.41 6.41
C SER A 132 -17.66 12.16 7.80
N THR A 133 -18.23 12.84 8.79
CA THR A 133 -17.85 12.69 10.20
C THR A 133 -19.03 12.21 11.04
N ARG A 134 -18.78 11.31 11.98
CA ARG A 134 -19.78 10.82 12.95
C ARG A 134 -19.21 10.84 14.36
N LEU A 135 -19.94 11.46 15.28
CA LEU A 135 -19.66 11.34 16.70
C LEU A 135 -20.39 10.09 17.23
N VAL A 136 -19.68 9.23 17.98
CA VAL A 136 -20.25 8.02 18.57
C VAL A 136 -20.48 8.25 20.07
N PRO A 137 -21.75 8.29 20.53
CA PRO A 137 -22.07 8.24 21.96
C PRO A 137 -21.96 6.80 22.48
N PRO A 138 -21.51 6.56 23.72
CA PRO A 138 -21.13 7.54 24.75
C PRO A 138 -19.65 7.92 24.75
N THR A 139 -18.82 7.32 23.88
CA THR A 139 -17.36 7.51 23.89
C THR A 139 -16.93 8.91 23.46
N ASN A 140 -17.81 9.68 22.83
CA ASN A 140 -17.51 10.97 22.20
C ASN A 140 -16.36 10.89 21.19
N GLU A 141 -16.18 9.70 20.60
CA GLU A 141 -15.19 9.48 19.57
C GLU A 141 -15.71 9.99 18.22
N LEU A 142 -14.86 10.71 17.50
CA LEU A 142 -15.16 11.23 16.17
C LEU A 142 -14.53 10.32 15.12
N TYR A 143 -15.41 9.70 14.34
CA TYR A 143 -15.05 8.88 13.20
C TYR A 143 -15.10 9.74 11.94
N VAL A 144 -14.05 9.67 11.12
CA VAL A 144 -13.98 10.33 9.82
C VAL A 144 -13.99 9.26 8.75
N TYR A 145 -15.09 9.14 8.02
CA TYR A 145 -15.22 8.19 6.91
C TYR A 145 -14.93 8.94 5.61
N ALA A 146 -14.05 8.40 4.79
CA ALA A 146 -13.77 8.92 3.47
C ALA A 146 -13.98 7.81 2.44
N ARG A 147 -14.53 8.16 1.28
CA ARG A 147 -14.85 7.22 0.21
C ARG A 147 -14.64 7.87 -1.14
N ARG A 148 -14.09 7.13 -2.11
CA ARG A 148 -14.02 7.63 -3.50
C ARG A 148 -15.41 7.53 -4.13
N SER A 149 -15.82 8.58 -4.82
CA SER A 149 -17.15 8.70 -5.42
C SER A 149 -17.04 9.22 -6.84
N PHE A 150 -17.91 8.70 -7.70
CA PHE A 150 -17.95 9.05 -9.11
C PHE A 150 -18.86 10.24 -9.36
N CYS A 151 -18.43 11.16 -10.22
CA CYS A 151 -19.21 12.32 -10.64
C CYS A 151 -19.49 12.24 -12.15
N PHE A 152 -20.75 12.01 -12.53
CA PHE A 152 -21.18 11.87 -13.92
C PHE A 152 -22.13 13.00 -14.32
N HIS A 153 -21.94 13.53 -15.53
CA HIS A 153 -22.86 14.51 -16.12
C HIS A 153 -24.06 13.80 -16.79
N GLU A 154 -23.84 12.85 -17.71
CA GLU A 154 -24.88 12.04 -18.39
C GLU A 154 -24.23 10.88 -19.19
N GLY A 155 -24.88 9.69 -19.25
CA GLY A 155 -24.47 8.55 -20.08
C GLY A 155 -24.96 7.18 -19.55
N PRO A 156 -25.10 6.14 -20.41
CA PRO A 156 -25.43 4.79 -19.95
C PRO A 156 -24.31 4.28 -19.05
N VAL A 157 -24.65 4.04 -17.80
CA VAL A 157 -23.71 3.55 -16.80
C VAL A 157 -23.58 2.06 -16.99
N TYR A 158 -22.47 1.63 -17.58
CA TYR A 158 -22.03 0.25 -17.46
C TYR A 158 -21.90 -0.09 -15.98
N ARG A 159 -22.35 -1.29 -15.59
CA ARG A 159 -22.29 -1.78 -14.20
C ARG A 159 -20.88 -1.62 -13.65
N PHE A 160 -20.67 -0.59 -12.84
CA PHE A 160 -19.63 -0.60 -11.83
C PHE A 160 -20.21 -1.33 -10.62
N THR A 161 -20.33 -2.65 -10.73
CA THR A 161 -20.42 -3.46 -9.51
C THR A 161 -19.03 -3.42 -8.89
N SER A 162 -18.90 -2.98 -7.63
CA SER A 162 -17.66 -3.09 -6.84
C SER A 162 -17.22 -4.55 -6.61
N THR A 163 -17.91 -5.48 -7.25
CA THR A 163 -17.52 -6.84 -7.52
C THR A 163 -17.46 -7.02 -9.04
N LEU A 164 -16.23 -7.14 -9.55
CA LEU A 164 -15.98 -8.03 -10.68
C LEU A 164 -16.33 -9.45 -10.19
N ASP A 165 -17.63 -9.77 -10.12
CA ASP A 165 -18.11 -11.14 -10.11
C ASP A 165 -17.97 -11.65 -11.55
N TRP A 166 -16.73 -11.94 -11.96
CA TRP A 166 -16.46 -12.61 -13.23
C TRP A 166 -16.91 -14.08 -13.19
N GLU A 167 -17.18 -14.64 -11.99
CA GLU A 167 -17.59 -16.02 -11.79
C GLU A 167 -19.09 -16.30 -12.02
N THR A 168 -19.95 -15.28 -12.21
CA THR A 168 -21.38 -15.49 -12.53
C THR A 168 -21.76 -14.97 -13.92
N ARG A 169 -20.98 -15.36 -14.93
CA ARG A 169 -21.46 -15.41 -16.32
C ARG A 169 -22.39 -16.62 -16.49
N GLU A 170 -23.56 -16.60 -15.87
CA GLU A 170 -24.68 -17.38 -16.43
C GLU A 170 -25.24 -16.60 -17.63
N PRO A 171 -25.34 -17.23 -18.82
CA PRO A 171 -25.89 -16.59 -20.01
C PRO A 171 -27.41 -16.50 -19.84
N HIS A 172 -27.88 -15.45 -19.18
CA HIS A 172 -29.29 -15.11 -19.24
C HIS A 172 -29.55 -14.27 -20.50
N ASN A 173 -30.40 -14.86 -21.34
CA ASN A 173 -30.93 -14.36 -22.61
C ASN A 173 -31.05 -12.83 -22.72
N ASP A 174 -30.62 -12.36 -23.90
CA ASP A 174 -30.97 -11.07 -24.49
C ASP A 174 -32.47 -10.74 -24.40
N ASP A 175 -32.76 -9.44 -24.40
CA ASP A 175 -34.06 -8.76 -24.53
C ASP A 175 -34.82 -8.33 -23.27
N GLN A 176 -34.22 -8.34 -22.08
CA GLN A 176 -34.68 -7.44 -21.01
C GLN A 176 -33.76 -6.23 -20.92
N VAL A 177 -34.22 -5.10 -21.47
CA VAL A 177 -33.77 -3.76 -21.08
C VAL A 177 -34.09 -3.61 -19.60
N ILE A 178 -33.17 -4.05 -18.75
CA ILE A 178 -33.18 -3.70 -17.33
C ILE A 178 -32.72 -2.25 -17.28
N ASP A 179 -33.66 -1.34 -17.12
CA ASP A 179 -33.37 0.07 -16.80
C ASP A 179 -32.44 0.13 -15.59
N PHE A 180 -31.15 0.33 -15.84
CA PHE A 180 -30.15 0.45 -14.79
C PHE A 180 -30.16 1.88 -14.26
N LYS A 181 -30.72 2.05 -13.06
CA LYS A 181 -30.61 3.27 -12.27
C LYS A 181 -29.22 3.33 -11.65
N SER A 182 -28.38 4.21 -12.19
CA SER A 182 -27.03 4.57 -11.75
C SER A 182 -26.93 5.23 -10.36
N PHE A 183 -27.79 4.86 -9.43
CA PHE A 183 -27.67 5.10 -7.98
C PHE A 183 -28.47 3.96 -7.37
N ALA A 184 -27.85 2.77 -7.35
CA ALA A 184 -28.54 1.59 -6.89
C ALA A 184 -28.90 1.82 -5.42
N THR A 185 -30.19 1.83 -5.12
CA THR A 185 -30.73 1.87 -3.75
C THR A 185 -30.13 0.80 -2.84
N SER A 186 -29.46 -0.22 -3.39
CA SER A 186 -28.70 -1.25 -2.67
C SER A 186 -27.34 -0.80 -2.10
N TRP A 187 -26.79 0.35 -2.52
CA TRP A 187 -25.51 0.88 -2.02
C TRP A 187 -25.67 1.99 -0.98
N GLY A 188 -26.92 2.40 -0.75
CA GLY A 188 -27.26 3.48 0.15
C GLY A 188 -26.78 4.87 -0.31
N PRO A 189 -26.98 5.89 0.53
CA PRO A 189 -26.61 7.27 0.25
C PRO A 189 -25.09 7.45 0.12
N LEU A 190 -24.66 8.50 -0.59
CA LEU A 190 -23.25 8.89 -0.77
C LEU A 190 -22.42 8.89 0.53
N TRP A 191 -23.06 9.19 1.67
CA TRP A 191 -22.43 9.31 2.99
C TRP A 191 -22.83 8.19 3.96
N GLU A 192 -23.34 7.06 3.48
CA GLU A 192 -23.64 5.94 4.36
C GLU A 192 -22.37 5.54 5.12
N HIS A 193 -22.51 5.39 6.44
CA HIS A 193 -21.44 4.88 7.26
C HIS A 193 -21.30 3.39 6.95
N LEU A 194 -20.31 3.04 6.15
CA LEU A 194 -19.94 1.65 5.91
C LEU A 194 -19.61 1.02 7.27
N ASN A 195 -20.19 -0.14 7.55
CA ASN A 195 -19.74 -0.98 8.67
C ASN A 195 -18.28 -1.40 8.40
N GLU A 196 -17.49 -1.65 9.44
CA GLU A 196 -16.09 -2.11 9.30
C GLU A 196 -15.97 -3.31 8.35
N ASP A 197 -16.91 -4.25 8.42
CA ASP A 197 -17.02 -5.41 7.51
C ASP A 197 -17.27 -5.08 6.03
N GLN A 198 -17.73 -3.87 5.72
CA GLN A 198 -18.02 -3.39 4.36
C GLN A 198 -17.00 -2.35 3.85
N LEU A 199 -16.20 -1.75 4.73
CA LEU A 199 -15.14 -0.79 4.38
C LEU A 199 -14.10 -1.40 3.41
N GLY A 200 -13.75 -2.67 3.58
CA GLY A 200 -12.88 -3.39 2.64
C GLY A 200 -13.52 -3.73 1.29
N LYS A 201 -14.85 -3.74 1.19
CA LYS A 201 -15.60 -4.18 -0.01
C LYS A 201 -16.06 -3.02 -0.90
N GLN A 202 -16.09 -1.79 -0.38
CA GLN A 202 -16.64 -0.61 -1.07
C GLN A 202 -15.71 0.62 -0.97
N GLU A 203 -14.51 0.58 -1.58
CA GLU A 203 -13.63 1.74 -1.89
C GLU A 203 -13.60 2.91 -0.86
N GLY A 204 -13.68 2.58 0.43
CA GLY A 204 -13.87 3.52 1.52
C GLY A 204 -12.93 3.21 2.68
N LEU A 205 -12.63 4.22 3.49
CA LEU A 205 -11.67 4.12 4.59
C LEU A 205 -12.15 4.91 5.81
N LEU A 206 -11.90 4.36 6.99
CA LEU A 206 -11.98 5.08 8.25
C LEU A 206 -10.65 5.80 8.48
N LEU A 207 -10.64 7.13 8.37
CA LEU A 207 -9.48 7.95 8.66
C LEU A 207 -9.37 8.18 10.17
N ARG A 208 -8.17 7.95 10.70
CA ARG A 208 -7.80 8.20 12.09
C ARG A 208 -6.91 9.43 12.20
N ASP A 209 -6.85 10.03 13.39
CA ASP A 209 -5.92 11.12 13.64
C ASP A 209 -4.49 10.55 13.67
N PRO A 210 -3.64 10.94 12.70
CA PRO A 210 -2.32 10.34 12.55
C PRO A 210 -1.36 10.75 13.67
N ASP A 211 -1.60 11.91 14.29
CA ASP A 211 -0.70 12.54 15.25
C ASP A 211 -1.14 12.28 16.70
N ASN A 212 -2.21 11.51 16.91
CA ASN A 212 -2.55 10.95 18.22
C ASN A 212 -1.71 9.70 18.51
N GLY A 213 -1.63 9.35 19.81
CA GLY A 213 -0.98 8.13 20.26
C GLY A 213 -1.45 6.89 19.52
N VAL A 214 -0.54 5.93 19.36
CA VAL A 214 -0.79 4.66 18.67
C VAL A 214 -2.04 3.97 19.25
N PHE A 215 -3.05 3.72 18.40
CA PHE A 215 -4.37 3.18 18.76
C PHE A 215 -5.22 4.00 19.76
N ALA A 216 -4.86 5.25 20.06
CA ALA A 216 -5.67 6.13 20.91
C ALA A 216 -6.97 6.54 20.20
N ALA A 217 -8.07 6.63 20.95
CA ALA A 217 -9.38 7.05 20.42
C ALA A 217 -9.34 8.50 19.90
N ASN A 218 -10.07 8.76 18.82
CA ASN A 218 -10.19 10.09 18.22
C ASN A 218 -11.17 10.96 19.01
N THR A 219 -10.68 11.84 19.88
CA THR A 219 -11.55 12.82 20.53
C THR A 219 -11.73 14.01 19.58
N GLY A 220 -12.88 14.12 18.89
CA GLY A 220 -13.12 15.11 17.82
C GLY A 220 -12.97 16.61 18.16
N THR A 221 -12.55 16.93 19.39
CA THR A 221 -12.41 18.29 19.91
C THR A 221 -11.08 18.95 19.58
N ILE A 222 -9.97 18.20 19.55
CA ILE A 222 -8.60 18.72 19.33
C ILE A 222 -7.79 17.67 18.56
N LEU A 223 -7.10 18.07 17.49
CA LEU A 223 -6.24 17.20 16.68
C LEU A 223 -4.97 16.87 17.46
N GLY A 224 -4.39 15.70 17.24
CA GLY A 224 -3.11 15.28 17.83
C GLY A 224 -2.01 16.31 17.56
N TRP A 225 -1.95 16.79 16.31
CA TRP A 225 -1.04 17.86 15.89
C TRP A 225 -1.22 19.15 16.69
N GLU A 226 -2.46 19.59 16.89
CA GLU A 226 -2.75 20.79 17.68
C GLU A 226 -2.32 20.61 19.14
N ARG A 227 -2.50 19.42 19.71
CA ARG A 227 -2.03 19.12 21.08
C ARG A 227 -0.53 19.18 21.17
N TYR A 228 0.17 18.57 20.22
CA TYR A 228 1.62 18.58 20.14
C TYR A 228 2.14 20.02 20.03
N ILE A 229 1.62 20.82 19.09
CA ILE A 229 1.98 22.24 18.94
C ILE A 229 1.78 22.99 20.26
N ASN A 230 0.61 22.83 20.89
CA ASN A 230 0.31 23.50 22.15
C ASN A 230 1.25 23.07 23.27
N ALA A 231 1.62 21.79 23.35
CA ALA A 231 2.55 21.26 24.33
C ALA A 231 3.97 21.84 24.12
N VAL A 232 4.47 21.85 22.88
CA VAL A 232 5.78 22.44 22.53
C VAL A 232 5.82 23.92 22.89
N HIS A 233 4.81 24.69 22.49
CA HIS A 233 4.74 26.10 22.87
C HIS A 233 4.67 26.30 24.38
N THR A 234 3.87 25.50 25.10
CA THR A 234 3.75 25.62 26.56
C THR A 234 5.08 25.32 27.26
N ALA A 235 5.83 24.32 26.79
CA ALA A 235 7.11 23.92 27.37
C ALA A 235 8.24 24.91 27.05
N LEU A 236 8.31 25.42 25.81
CA LEU A 236 9.48 26.18 25.35
C LEU A 236 9.30 27.70 25.39
N LYS A 237 8.08 28.22 25.23
CA LYS A 237 7.82 29.67 25.21
C LYS A 237 8.26 30.44 26.47
N PRO A 238 8.23 29.86 27.68
CA PRO A 238 8.81 30.52 28.86
C PRO A 238 10.32 30.75 28.77
N HIS A 239 11.01 30.00 27.91
CA HIS A 239 12.47 29.95 27.83
C HIS A 239 13.02 30.49 26.51
N LEU A 240 12.21 30.53 25.45
CA LEU A 240 12.63 30.87 24.09
C LEU A 240 11.63 31.82 23.40
N PRO A 241 12.10 32.76 22.55
CA PRO A 241 11.24 33.53 21.65
C PRO A 241 10.38 32.64 20.76
N THR A 242 9.17 33.11 20.41
CA THR A 242 8.20 32.34 19.62
C THR A 242 8.80 31.85 18.29
N GLU A 243 9.62 32.68 17.66
CA GLU A 243 10.29 32.38 16.39
C GLU A 243 11.23 31.18 16.52
N LEU A 244 11.98 31.10 17.62
CA LEU A 244 12.88 29.97 17.91
C LEU A 244 12.08 28.71 18.31
N VAL A 245 10.95 28.86 19.00
CA VAL A 245 10.05 27.73 19.29
C VAL A 245 9.48 27.14 18.00
N ASP A 246 9.05 27.99 17.06
CA ASP A 246 8.56 27.55 15.75
C ASP A 246 9.65 26.89 14.89
N GLU A 247 10.91 27.35 15.02
CA GLU A 247 12.05 26.74 14.31
C GLU A 247 12.45 25.40 14.91
N ILE A 248 12.52 25.29 16.25
CA ILE A 248 12.78 24.01 16.94
C ILE A 248 11.70 23.00 16.61
N ARG A 249 10.42 23.40 16.61
CA ARG A 249 9.31 22.54 16.20
C ARG A 249 9.58 21.91 14.84
N LYS A 250 9.85 22.73 13.82
CA LYS A 250 10.13 22.25 12.45
C LYS A 250 11.33 21.30 12.35
N GLN A 251 12.30 21.39 13.26
CA GLN A 251 13.46 20.49 13.28
C GLN A 251 13.16 19.16 13.99
N VAL A 252 12.37 19.20 15.06
CA VAL A 252 11.89 18.01 15.79
C VAL A 252 10.97 17.16 14.91
N ASP A 253 10.25 17.77 13.97
CA ASP A 253 9.35 17.09 13.05
C ASP A 253 10.05 16.26 11.96
N ASN A 254 11.40 16.29 11.89
CA ASN A 254 12.24 15.63 10.89
C ASN A 254 13.13 14.53 11.48
N PHE A 255 12.76 13.89 12.60
CA PHE A 255 13.52 12.74 13.07
C PHE A 255 13.44 11.61 12.04
N GLU A 256 14.57 11.35 11.39
CA GLU A 256 14.72 10.22 10.50
C GLU A 256 14.56 8.94 11.33
N ILE A 257 13.67 8.05 10.87
CA ILE A 257 13.45 6.78 11.54
C ILE A 257 14.71 5.94 11.36
N SER A 258 15.45 5.79 12.45
CA SER A 258 16.59 4.88 12.47
C SER A 258 16.12 3.49 12.86
N MET A 259 16.30 2.54 11.95
CA MET A 259 16.13 1.13 12.27
C MET A 259 17.20 0.71 13.29
N PRO A 260 16.85 -0.10 14.32
CA PRO A 260 17.86 -0.62 15.23
C PRO A 260 18.81 -1.53 14.46
N ALA A 261 20.09 -1.52 14.84
CA ALA A 261 21.02 -2.53 14.37
C ALA A 261 20.60 -3.88 14.96
N TRP A 262 20.12 -4.78 14.11
CA TRP A 262 19.65 -6.09 14.53
C TRP A 262 20.82 -6.97 14.98
N ASP A 263 20.83 -7.37 16.24
CA ASP A 263 21.72 -8.45 16.70
C ASP A 263 21.26 -9.79 16.12
N SER A 264 19.96 -9.97 15.98
CA SER A 264 19.33 -11.06 15.24
C SER A 264 18.09 -10.51 14.53
N PRO A 265 18.05 -10.51 13.19
CA PRO A 265 16.87 -10.03 12.48
C PRO A 265 15.64 -10.91 12.75
N PRO A 266 14.42 -10.39 12.59
CA PRO A 266 13.19 -11.17 12.67
C PRO A 266 13.27 -12.42 11.79
N SER A 267 12.91 -13.58 12.34
CA SER A 267 12.94 -14.86 11.62
C SER A 267 11.88 -15.84 12.15
N GLU A 268 11.72 -16.98 11.47
CA GLU A 268 10.85 -18.08 11.92
C GLU A 268 11.27 -18.67 13.30
N LYS A 269 12.47 -18.33 13.78
CA LYS A 269 13.05 -18.78 15.06
C LYS A 269 13.37 -17.62 16.01
N HIS A 270 13.19 -16.36 15.60
CA HIS A 270 13.51 -15.18 16.39
C HIS A 270 12.39 -14.14 16.27
N MET A 271 11.69 -13.90 17.39
CA MET A 271 10.62 -12.89 17.46
C MET A 271 11.17 -11.56 17.96
N VAL A 272 10.87 -10.49 17.24
CA VAL A 272 11.12 -9.11 17.71
C VAL A 272 9.80 -8.53 18.20
N ILE A 273 9.72 -8.14 19.47
CA ILE A 273 8.50 -7.62 20.08
C ILE A 273 8.73 -6.17 20.56
N PHE A 274 8.00 -5.24 19.98
CA PHE A 274 8.07 -3.81 20.30
C PHE A 274 7.17 -3.45 21.48
N ILE A 275 7.70 -2.69 22.44
CA ILE A 275 6.96 -2.21 23.60
C ILE A 275 6.52 -0.78 23.33
N LEU A 276 5.24 -0.57 23.05
CA LEU A 276 4.67 0.74 22.65
C LEU A 276 4.18 1.58 23.84
N PHE A 277 4.67 1.29 25.05
CA PHE A 277 4.37 2.03 26.26
C PHE A 277 5.63 2.21 27.11
N ASP A 278 5.61 3.19 28.01
CA ASP A 278 6.73 3.42 28.92
C ASP A 278 6.76 2.34 30.00
N ALA A 279 7.71 1.42 29.89
CA ALA A 279 7.89 0.29 30.80
C ALA A 279 9.16 0.50 31.64
N THR A 280 9.05 0.28 32.94
CA THR A 280 10.19 0.26 33.85
C THR A 280 11.10 -0.95 33.58
N ALA A 281 12.35 -0.88 34.03
CA ALA A 281 13.30 -1.98 33.87
C ALA A 281 12.80 -3.29 34.52
N ASP A 282 12.12 -3.18 35.66
CA ASP A 282 11.55 -4.33 36.37
C ASP A 282 10.35 -4.94 35.61
N GLU A 283 9.48 -4.09 35.02
CA GLU A 283 8.38 -4.56 34.17
C GLU A 283 8.92 -5.25 32.92
N LEU A 284 9.92 -4.69 32.24
CA LEU A 284 10.56 -5.31 31.08
C LEU A 284 11.20 -6.65 31.44
N ALA A 285 11.88 -6.73 32.59
CA ALA A 285 12.45 -7.98 33.08
C ALA A 285 11.37 -9.04 33.38
N ASN A 286 10.23 -8.61 33.93
CA ASN A 286 9.10 -9.51 34.18
C ASN A 286 8.48 -10.02 32.86
N ILE A 287 8.16 -9.11 31.93
CA ILE A 287 7.63 -9.43 30.60
C ILE A 287 8.56 -10.43 29.91
N HIS A 288 9.86 -10.16 29.91
CA HIS A 288 10.86 -11.07 29.34
C HIS A 288 10.82 -12.44 30.03
N SER A 289 10.82 -12.49 31.36
CA SER A 289 10.78 -13.78 32.09
C SER A 289 9.51 -14.58 31.78
N GLU A 290 8.36 -13.93 31.63
CA GLU A 290 7.09 -14.60 31.36
C GLU A 290 7.03 -15.16 29.94
N ILE A 291 7.41 -14.35 28.93
CA ILE A 291 7.47 -14.80 27.53
C ILE A 291 8.44 -15.97 27.40
N GLN A 292 9.63 -15.89 28.02
CA GLN A 292 10.62 -16.95 27.97
C GLN A 292 10.11 -18.29 28.54
N LYS A 293 9.27 -18.25 29.59
CA LYS A 293 8.64 -19.45 30.16
C LYS A 293 7.48 -19.96 29.32
N ALA A 294 6.74 -19.07 28.66
CA ALA A 294 5.55 -19.39 27.89
C ALA A 294 5.85 -19.96 26.49
N ILE A 295 6.99 -19.61 25.87
CA ILE A 295 7.38 -20.12 24.54
C ILE A 295 7.39 -21.67 24.52
N PRO A 296 8.09 -22.39 25.41
CA PRO A 296 8.06 -23.85 25.41
C PRO A 296 6.67 -24.43 25.61
N ALA A 297 5.87 -23.83 26.51
CA ALA A 297 4.50 -24.27 26.80
C ALA A 297 3.59 -24.16 25.57
N SER A 298 3.84 -23.17 24.70
CA SER A 298 3.08 -22.94 23.46
C SER A 298 3.15 -24.10 22.46
N PHE A 299 4.17 -24.97 22.57
CA PHE A 299 4.37 -26.12 21.68
C PHE A 299 4.04 -27.47 22.35
N GLN A 300 3.92 -27.54 23.67
CA GLN A 300 3.67 -28.78 24.39
C GLN A 300 2.24 -29.30 24.13
N GLY A 301 2.12 -30.58 23.78
CA GLY A 301 0.81 -31.23 23.53
C GLY A 301 0.14 -30.85 22.20
N ASN A 302 0.63 -29.84 21.49
CA ASN A 302 0.05 -29.37 20.24
C ASN A 302 0.47 -30.21 19.03
N LYS A 303 -0.41 -30.27 18.02
CA LYS A 303 -0.18 -30.96 16.74
C LYS A 303 0.40 -29.99 15.70
N ARG A 304 1.40 -30.45 14.96
CA ARG A 304 1.98 -29.85 13.76
C ARG A 304 1.43 -30.55 12.52
N ARG A 305 1.02 -29.76 11.53
CA ARG A 305 0.67 -30.23 10.18
C ARG A 305 1.96 -30.45 9.39
N ILE A 306 2.16 -31.66 8.85
CA ILE A 306 3.26 -32.02 7.96
C ILE A 306 2.66 -32.37 6.61
N MET A 307 3.13 -31.70 5.55
CA MET A 307 2.79 -32.06 4.19
C MET A 307 3.57 -33.34 3.84
N ASN A 308 2.83 -34.40 3.56
CA ASN A 308 3.38 -35.66 3.11
C ASN A 308 3.01 -35.83 1.65
N THR A 309 4.00 -35.68 0.78
CA THR A 309 3.80 -35.92 -0.66
C THR A 309 4.10 -37.38 -0.92
N ASP A 310 3.09 -38.10 -1.40
CA ASP A 310 3.28 -39.48 -1.81
C ASP A 310 4.15 -39.58 -3.08
N PRO A 311 4.66 -40.76 -3.43
CA PRO A 311 5.48 -40.97 -4.63
C PRO A 311 4.73 -40.67 -5.96
N ASN A 312 3.40 -40.51 -5.91
CA ASN A 312 2.56 -40.22 -7.06
C ASN A 312 2.27 -38.71 -7.20
N GLY A 313 2.85 -37.87 -6.33
CA GLY A 313 2.67 -36.42 -6.34
C GLY A 313 1.43 -35.94 -5.57
N THR A 314 0.66 -36.83 -4.96
CA THR A 314 -0.49 -36.47 -4.14
C THR A 314 0.01 -35.96 -2.79
N SER A 315 -0.32 -34.71 -2.46
CA SER A 315 0.08 -34.10 -1.19
C SER A 315 -1.04 -34.20 -0.17
N ASP A 316 -0.80 -34.95 0.89
CA ASP A 316 -1.73 -35.12 2.01
C ASP A 316 -1.16 -34.52 3.28
N TYR A 317 -2.02 -33.96 4.13
CA TYR A 317 -1.56 -33.31 5.36
C TYR A 317 -1.75 -34.21 6.58
N LEU A 318 -0.65 -34.60 7.22
CA LEU A 318 -0.66 -35.38 8.45
C LEU A 318 -0.52 -34.49 9.67
N MET A 319 -1.41 -34.67 10.66
CA MET A 319 -1.31 -34.02 11.96
C MET A 319 -0.47 -34.88 12.91
N THR A 320 0.71 -34.39 13.31
CA THR A 320 1.62 -35.10 14.22
C THR A 320 1.92 -34.23 15.44
N THR A 321 2.10 -34.79 16.63
CA THR A 321 2.50 -33.98 17.80
C THR A 321 3.96 -33.53 17.69
N TYR A 322 4.28 -32.36 18.26
CA TYR A 322 5.66 -31.92 18.36
C TYR A 322 6.49 -32.92 19.18
N LYS A 323 7.36 -33.68 18.50
CA LYS A 323 8.31 -34.62 19.14
C LYS A 323 9.43 -33.90 19.90
N ARG A 324 9.76 -32.69 19.47
CA ARG A 324 10.77 -31.81 20.07
C ARG A 324 10.23 -30.39 20.04
N ILE A 325 10.34 -29.68 21.17
CA ILE A 325 9.98 -28.26 21.25
C ILE A 325 10.91 -27.48 20.33
N PRO A 326 10.39 -26.70 19.37
CA PRO A 326 11.20 -25.82 18.53
C PRO A 326 12.03 -24.86 19.36
N HIS A 327 13.28 -24.62 18.94
CA HIS A 327 14.08 -23.57 19.55
C HIS A 327 13.65 -22.23 18.95
N MET A 328 12.98 -21.41 19.77
CA MET A 328 12.55 -20.06 19.42
C MET A 328 13.10 -19.09 20.46
N THR A 329 13.65 -17.99 19.97
CA THR A 329 14.23 -16.89 20.75
C THR A 329 13.39 -15.63 20.53
N PHE A 330 13.57 -14.64 21.39
CA PHE A 330 12.91 -13.35 21.22
C PHE A 330 13.76 -12.23 21.81
N GLU A 331 13.49 -11.01 21.38
CA GLU A 331 13.97 -9.79 22.00
C GLU A 331 12.83 -8.79 22.21
N LEU A 332 12.98 -7.94 23.24
CA LEU A 332 12.05 -6.84 23.53
C LEU A 332 12.72 -5.53 23.12
N ILE A 333 12.09 -4.79 22.22
CA ILE A 333 12.55 -3.45 21.83
C ILE A 333 11.74 -2.41 22.62
N PRO A 334 12.35 -1.73 23.61
CA PRO A 334 11.65 -0.77 24.43
C PRO A 334 11.32 0.50 23.63
N TRP A 335 10.22 1.13 24.01
CA TRP A 335 9.69 2.37 23.46
C TRP A 335 10.75 3.41 23.10
N GLN A 336 11.68 3.66 24.03
CA GLN A 336 12.67 4.73 23.95
C GLN A 336 13.69 4.51 22.82
N ARG A 337 13.82 3.29 22.28
CA ARG A 337 14.74 3.00 21.18
C ARG A 337 14.18 3.34 19.80
N HIS A 338 12.86 3.34 19.66
CA HIS A 338 12.22 3.39 18.34
C HIS A 338 11.33 4.62 18.13
N HIS A 339 11.07 5.42 19.18
CA HIS A 339 10.44 6.75 19.05
C HIS A 339 9.08 6.76 18.30
N MET A 340 8.27 5.70 18.43
CA MET A 340 7.00 5.57 17.68
C MET A 340 5.82 6.22 18.44
N PHE A 341 5.83 7.55 18.57
CA PHE A 341 4.88 8.29 19.42
C PHE A 341 3.44 8.30 18.90
N SER A 342 3.25 8.24 17.60
CA SER A 342 1.98 8.43 16.91
C SER A 342 1.69 7.34 15.89
N ARG A 343 0.45 7.31 15.37
CA ARG A 343 0.09 6.41 14.25
C ARG A 343 0.95 6.70 13.00
N ARG A 344 1.30 7.96 12.78
CA ARG A 344 2.22 8.37 11.71
C ARG A 344 3.60 7.75 11.90
N ASP A 345 4.18 7.88 13.09
CA ASP A 345 5.52 7.34 13.37
C ASP A 345 5.54 5.82 13.20
N LEU A 346 4.47 5.15 13.62
CA LEU A 346 4.30 3.71 13.46
C LEU A 346 4.18 3.29 11.99
N ALA A 347 3.39 4.01 11.18
CA ALA A 347 3.25 3.73 9.75
C ALA A 347 4.55 3.98 8.99
N ALA A 348 5.27 5.05 9.34
CA ALA A 348 6.58 5.35 8.78
C ALA A 348 7.63 4.31 9.23
N PHE A 349 7.62 3.91 10.51
CA PHE A 349 8.51 2.87 11.02
C PHE A 349 8.26 1.53 10.35
N TRP A 350 7.00 1.14 10.19
CA TRP A 350 6.65 -0.08 9.45
C TRP A 350 7.16 -0.04 8.00
N SER A 351 7.01 1.11 7.33
CA SER A 351 7.43 1.29 5.94
C SER A 351 8.92 0.99 5.76
N GLU A 352 9.75 1.33 6.76
CA GLU A 352 11.15 0.96 6.84
C GLU A 352 11.34 -0.49 7.32
N TYR A 353 10.73 -0.89 8.43
CA TYR A 353 10.90 -2.20 9.07
C TYR A 353 10.70 -3.37 8.11
N ARG A 354 9.66 -3.32 7.28
CA ARG A 354 9.37 -4.38 6.31
C ARG A 354 10.47 -4.56 5.26
N LEU A 355 11.29 -3.55 4.99
CA LEU A 355 12.41 -3.67 4.06
C LEU A 355 13.54 -4.51 4.65
N TRP A 356 13.62 -4.58 5.97
CA TRP A 356 14.60 -5.38 6.71
C TRP A 356 14.17 -6.83 6.90
N ASP A 357 12.95 -7.14 6.47
CA ASP A 357 12.45 -8.49 6.45
C ASP A 357 13.28 -9.35 5.49
N ALA A 358 13.87 -10.42 6.04
CA ALA A 358 14.62 -11.42 5.29
C ALA A 358 13.80 -12.13 4.18
N ARG A 359 12.48 -11.98 4.17
CA ARG A 359 11.55 -12.53 3.18
C ARG A 359 11.00 -11.51 2.20
N CYS A 360 11.26 -10.21 2.42
CA CYS A 360 10.94 -9.16 1.45
C CYS A 360 11.49 -9.59 0.07
N VAL A 361 10.66 -9.55 -0.97
CA VAL A 361 10.88 -10.03 -2.35
C VAL A 361 10.52 -11.51 -2.64
N ALA A 362 10.52 -12.43 -1.67
CA ALA A 362 10.39 -13.88 -1.97
C ALA A 362 8.99 -14.49 -1.73
N ARG A 363 8.14 -13.87 -0.91
CA ARG A 363 6.77 -14.36 -0.61
C ARG A 363 5.86 -13.18 -0.27
N GLU A 364 4.56 -13.37 -0.48
CA GLU A 364 3.50 -12.46 0.00
C GLU A 364 3.50 -12.30 1.54
N ASP A 365 4.13 -13.24 2.24
CA ASP A 365 4.14 -13.40 3.70
C ASP A 365 5.37 -12.68 4.32
N SER A 366 5.24 -11.39 4.64
CA SER A 366 6.24 -10.61 5.39
C SER A 366 6.23 -10.95 6.88
N PHE A 367 7.38 -11.00 7.57
CA PHE A 367 7.42 -11.17 9.02
C PHE A 367 6.59 -10.07 9.72
N PRO A 368 5.72 -10.45 10.67
CA PRO A 368 4.84 -9.51 11.33
C PRO A 368 5.65 -8.54 12.20
N PHE A 369 5.19 -7.30 12.29
CA PHE A 369 5.62 -6.39 13.34
C PHE A 369 4.79 -6.70 14.59
N LEU A 370 5.45 -7.29 15.60
CA LEU A 370 4.80 -7.69 16.85
C LEU A 370 4.97 -6.62 17.91
N TYR A 371 3.92 -6.31 18.66
CA TYR A 371 3.97 -5.26 19.66
C TYR A 371 3.05 -5.47 20.85
N LEU A 372 3.32 -4.73 21.92
CA LEU A 372 2.46 -4.59 23.10
C LEU A 372 2.10 -3.13 23.31
N THR A 373 0.81 -2.83 23.44
CA THR A 373 0.30 -1.45 23.61
C THR A 373 0.13 -1.04 25.08
N SER A 374 0.10 -2.01 25.98
CA SER A 374 -0.10 -1.77 27.41
C SER A 374 0.50 -2.89 28.25
N PRO A 375 0.79 -2.65 29.53
CA PRO A 375 1.09 -3.71 30.49
C PRO A 375 -0.05 -4.74 30.54
N TYR A 376 0.28 -5.97 30.92
CA TYR A 376 -0.67 -7.06 31.12
C TYR A 376 -0.46 -7.70 32.50
N GLU A 377 -1.52 -8.27 33.07
CA GLU A 377 -1.47 -8.90 34.40
C GLU A 377 -0.87 -10.32 34.37
N SER A 378 -1.06 -11.05 33.28
CA SER A 378 -0.54 -12.40 33.06
C SER A 378 -0.34 -12.66 31.58
N ILE A 379 0.67 -13.46 31.23
CA ILE A 379 0.91 -13.88 29.84
C ILE A 379 -0.29 -14.61 29.20
N ASP A 380 -1.14 -15.25 29.99
CA ASP A 380 -2.34 -15.96 29.48
C ASP A 380 -3.45 -15.00 29.03
N SER A 381 -3.49 -13.79 29.61
CA SER A 381 -4.40 -12.71 29.23
C SER A 381 -3.76 -11.69 28.29
N ALA A 382 -2.45 -11.79 28.05
CA ALA A 382 -1.72 -10.89 27.19
C ALA A 382 -2.18 -11.03 25.72
N LEU A 383 -2.54 -9.88 25.14
CA LEU A 383 -2.87 -9.75 23.73
C LEU A 383 -1.75 -8.96 23.06
N PHE A 384 -1.03 -9.64 22.18
CA PHE A 384 0.00 -9.05 21.35
C PHE A 384 -0.63 -8.46 20.11
N GLY A 385 -0.31 -7.22 19.82
CA GLY A 385 -0.56 -6.63 18.52
C GLY A 385 0.35 -7.29 17.49
N ALA A 386 -0.20 -7.57 16.31
CA ALA A 386 0.58 -7.95 15.15
C ALA A 386 0.14 -7.07 13.97
N MET A 387 1.10 -6.48 13.28
CA MET A 387 0.87 -5.82 12.00
C MET A 387 1.43 -6.70 10.90
N ILE A 388 0.61 -6.90 9.87
CA ILE A 388 1.03 -7.57 8.66
C ILE A 388 0.67 -6.72 7.45
N CYS A 389 1.34 -6.99 6.34
CA CYS A 389 0.91 -6.49 5.05
C CYS A 389 -0.39 -7.20 4.64
N GLU A 390 -1.47 -6.44 4.46
CA GLU A 390 -2.63 -6.95 3.74
C GLU A 390 -2.32 -6.91 2.24
N ASN A 391 -1.96 -8.06 1.68
CA ASN A 391 -1.72 -8.24 0.25
C ASN A 391 -2.99 -8.78 -0.39
N GLU A 392 -4.11 -8.04 -0.34
CA GLU A 392 -5.25 -8.39 -1.18
C GLU A 392 -4.89 -8.05 -2.64
N GLU A 393 -5.36 -8.87 -3.59
CA GLU A 393 -5.32 -8.67 -5.05
C GLU A 393 -5.88 -7.30 -5.52
N ARG A 394 -6.39 -6.52 -4.56
CA ARG A 394 -6.84 -5.15 -4.66
C ARG A 394 -5.74 -4.25 -4.09
N ASN A 395 -4.65 -4.03 -4.82
CA ASN A 395 -4.46 -2.84 -5.63
C ASN A 395 -4.64 -1.47 -4.91
N ASP A 396 -4.72 -1.44 -3.59
CA ASP A 396 -4.69 -0.24 -2.76
C ASP A 396 -3.38 -0.21 -1.95
N ALA A 397 -2.93 0.98 -1.54
CA ALA A 397 -1.79 1.17 -0.66
C ALA A 397 -1.68 0.07 0.41
N MET A 398 -0.49 -0.51 0.58
CA MET A 398 -0.16 -1.46 1.66
C MET A 398 -0.91 -1.10 2.94
N ALA A 399 -2.03 -1.79 3.20
CA ALA A 399 -2.79 -1.58 4.41
C ALA A 399 -2.15 -2.45 5.48
N LEU A 400 -1.89 -1.84 6.63
CA LEU A 400 -1.47 -2.55 7.82
C LEU A 400 -2.70 -3.15 8.45
N LEU A 401 -2.87 -4.47 8.36
CA LEU A 401 -3.85 -5.15 9.18
C LEU A 401 -3.24 -5.28 10.57
N THR A 402 -3.87 -4.62 11.54
CA THR A 402 -3.49 -4.73 12.94
C THR A 402 -4.51 -5.60 13.65
N GLY A 403 -4.04 -6.58 14.41
CA GLY A 403 -4.94 -7.37 15.24
C GLY A 403 -4.26 -7.90 16.49
N ARG A 404 -5.07 -8.49 17.38
CA ARG A 404 -4.65 -8.93 18.71
C ARG A 404 -4.61 -10.46 18.80
N LEU A 405 -3.46 -11.02 19.17
CA LEU A 405 -3.19 -12.45 19.20
C LEU A 405 -2.59 -12.89 20.53
N LYS A 406 -2.86 -14.14 20.91
CA LYS A 406 -2.16 -14.78 22.03
C LYS A 406 -0.77 -15.22 21.60
N LEU A 407 0.19 -15.19 22.53
CA LEU A 407 1.58 -15.61 22.30
C LEU A 407 1.67 -17.03 21.72
N GLY A 408 0.84 -17.96 22.19
CA GLY A 408 0.84 -19.33 21.70
C GLY A 408 0.53 -19.46 20.21
N SER A 409 -0.44 -18.68 19.73
CA SER A 409 -0.82 -18.63 18.31
C SER A 409 0.31 -18.04 17.47
N ILE A 410 0.94 -16.96 17.94
CA ILE A 410 2.11 -16.33 17.29
C ILE A 410 3.26 -17.34 17.15
N CYS A 411 3.65 -17.98 18.25
CA CYS A 411 4.74 -18.96 18.26
C CYS A 411 4.49 -20.11 17.26
N ARG A 412 3.26 -20.62 17.20
CA ARG A 412 2.90 -21.72 16.29
C ARG A 412 2.88 -21.29 14.82
N SER A 413 2.30 -20.13 14.52
CA SER A 413 2.25 -19.58 13.16
C SER A 413 3.65 -19.25 12.63
N MET A 414 4.45 -18.53 13.43
CA MET A 414 5.85 -18.20 13.11
C MET A 414 6.71 -19.45 12.92
N HIS A 415 6.58 -20.47 13.76
CA HIS A 415 7.38 -21.68 13.57
C HIS A 415 6.97 -22.48 12.31
N ARG A 416 5.68 -22.50 11.98
CA ARG A 416 5.13 -23.33 10.91
C ARG A 416 5.28 -22.68 9.54
N CYS A 417 4.92 -21.42 9.45
CA CYS A 417 4.85 -20.67 8.19
C CYS A 417 5.94 -19.60 8.11
N GLY A 418 6.51 -19.20 9.25
CA GLY A 418 7.35 -18.00 9.37
C GLY A 418 6.58 -16.72 9.08
N ASP A 419 5.27 -16.74 9.32
CA ASP A 419 4.37 -15.60 9.24
C ASP A 419 3.09 -15.89 10.05
N ILE A 420 2.25 -14.88 10.28
CA ILE A 420 0.94 -14.91 10.90
C ILE A 420 -0.14 -14.79 9.81
N ARG A 421 -0.76 -15.93 9.46
CA ARG A 421 -1.90 -15.95 8.54
C ARG A 421 -3.20 -15.71 9.30
N TRP A 422 -3.90 -14.61 8.99
CA TRP A 422 -5.19 -14.25 9.58
C TRP A 422 -6.37 -15.00 8.96
N PHE A 423 -6.29 -15.30 7.66
CA PHE A 423 -7.45 -15.74 6.87
C PHE A 423 -7.55 -17.25 6.67
N ASP A 424 -6.53 -18.04 7.05
CA ASP A 424 -6.59 -19.50 6.92
C ASP A 424 -7.35 -20.12 8.12
N ALA A 425 -8.64 -19.80 8.16
CA ALA A 425 -9.64 -20.24 9.13
C ALA A 425 -9.82 -21.77 9.22
N THR A 426 -9.12 -22.52 8.37
CA THR A 426 -9.15 -23.99 8.35
C THR A 426 -8.19 -24.62 9.37
N ASP A 427 -7.21 -23.86 9.88
CA ASP A 427 -6.06 -24.40 10.62
C ASP A 427 -5.89 -23.93 12.06
N LEU A 428 -6.62 -22.90 12.49
CA LEU A 428 -6.61 -22.44 13.88
C LEU A 428 -7.83 -23.04 14.60
N GLU A 429 -7.61 -23.68 15.75
CA GLU A 429 -8.75 -24.12 16.57
C GLU A 429 -9.61 -22.88 16.94
N PRO A 430 -10.95 -22.98 16.96
CA PRO A 430 -11.83 -21.87 17.32
C PRO A 430 -11.53 -21.22 18.68
N SER A 431 -10.76 -21.89 19.55
CA SER A 431 -10.28 -21.43 20.85
C SER A 431 -9.02 -20.54 20.79
N ASP A 432 -8.27 -20.61 19.69
CA ASP A 432 -6.99 -19.91 19.48
C ASP A 432 -7.13 -18.56 18.75
N VAL A 433 -8.23 -18.41 18.02
CA VAL A 433 -8.66 -17.14 17.42
C VAL A 433 -9.97 -16.80 18.10
N ASP A 434 -9.90 -15.96 19.12
CA ASP A 434 -11.10 -15.34 19.65
C ASP A 434 -11.58 -14.32 18.61
N ARG A 435 -12.31 -14.80 17.59
CA ARG A 435 -12.83 -13.98 16.47
C ARG A 435 -13.71 -12.82 16.96
N GLY A 436 -14.10 -12.82 18.24
CA GLY A 436 -14.84 -11.73 18.89
C GLY A 436 -14.00 -10.64 19.56
N LEU A 437 -12.66 -10.75 19.63
CA LEU A 437 -11.80 -9.77 20.34
C LEU A 437 -10.69 -9.13 19.49
N GLY A 438 -10.46 -9.62 18.26
CA GLY A 438 -9.53 -8.99 17.33
C GLY A 438 -10.13 -7.73 16.71
N TYR A 439 -9.83 -6.56 17.28
CA TYR A 439 -10.03 -5.30 16.55
C TYR A 439 -9.11 -5.31 15.34
N GLU A 440 -9.69 -5.37 14.14
CA GLU A 440 -8.99 -5.19 12.87
C GLU A 440 -8.99 -3.70 12.52
N GLU A 441 -7.88 -3.00 12.74
CA GLU A 441 -7.69 -1.63 12.19
C GLU A 441 -6.77 -1.74 10.97
N LYS A 442 -7.27 -1.29 9.81
CA LYS A 442 -6.49 -1.09 8.58
C LYS A 442 -5.81 0.27 8.64
N LEU A 443 -4.52 0.30 8.94
CA LEU A 443 -3.73 1.53 8.99
C LEU A 443 -3.05 1.76 7.62
N ARG A 444 -3.28 2.92 7.01
CA ARG A 444 -2.53 3.37 5.82
C ARG A 444 -1.57 4.49 6.21
N HIS A 445 -0.47 4.63 5.46
CA HIS A 445 0.48 5.71 5.73
C HIS A 445 -0.21 7.08 5.54
N PRO A 446 -0.27 7.93 6.59
CA PRO A 446 -1.16 9.10 6.59
C PRO A 446 -0.72 10.22 5.65
N ASP A 447 0.57 10.26 5.26
CA ASP A 447 1.08 11.19 4.24
C ASP A 447 0.84 10.75 2.79
N GLN A 448 0.32 9.55 2.59
CA GLN A 448 -0.05 9.11 1.25
C GLN A 448 -1.40 9.72 0.86
N PRO A 449 -1.64 9.94 -0.44
CA PRO A 449 -2.95 10.36 -0.92
C PRO A 449 -4.04 9.35 -0.52
N PHE A 450 -5.31 9.80 -0.53
CA PHE A 450 -6.45 8.97 -0.10
C PHE A 450 -6.56 7.65 -0.89
N TYR A 451 -6.36 7.76 -2.19
CA TYR A 451 -6.15 6.63 -3.08
C TYR A 451 -4.69 6.69 -3.51
N CYS A 452 -3.95 5.58 -3.49
CA CYS A 452 -2.55 5.60 -3.94
C CYS A 452 -2.49 6.28 -5.31
N ASP A 453 -1.90 7.47 -5.32
CA ASP A 453 -1.46 8.05 -6.56
C ASP A 453 -0.22 7.26 -6.93
N PHE A 454 -0.46 6.16 -7.63
CA PHE A 454 0.61 5.31 -8.09
C PHE A 454 1.65 6.21 -8.75
N SER A 455 2.92 6.02 -8.40
CA SER A 455 4.00 6.68 -9.13
C SER A 455 3.73 6.47 -10.63
N VAL A 456 4.20 7.36 -11.51
CA VAL A 456 4.00 7.21 -12.97
C VAL A 456 4.44 5.82 -13.49
N TRP A 457 5.21 5.09 -12.68
CA TRP A 457 5.85 3.81 -12.91
C TRP A 457 5.02 2.61 -12.43
N GLU A 458 4.18 2.79 -11.41
CA GLU A 458 3.45 1.70 -10.76
C GLU A 458 2.33 1.11 -11.64
N PRO A 459 1.46 1.88 -12.34
CA PRO A 459 0.36 1.36 -13.17
C PRO A 459 0.80 0.33 -14.23
N ALA A 460 2.06 0.38 -14.65
CA ALA A 460 2.66 -0.48 -15.66
C ALA A 460 2.96 -1.91 -15.19
N ILE A 461 2.97 -2.16 -13.87
CA ILE A 461 3.40 -3.42 -13.25
C ILE A 461 2.19 -4.31 -12.91
N PHE A 462 0.95 -3.82 -13.10
CA PHE A 462 -0.26 -4.42 -12.52
C PHE A 462 -1.05 -5.39 -13.40
N GLU A 463 -0.82 -5.45 -14.70
CA GLU A 463 -1.59 -6.36 -15.56
C GLU A 463 -0.75 -7.61 -15.87
N TYR A 464 -1.33 -8.81 -15.67
CA TYR A 464 -0.71 -10.14 -15.89
C TYR A 464 -0.13 -10.36 -17.31
N ARG A 465 -0.24 -9.37 -18.21
CA ARG A 465 0.19 -9.38 -19.61
C ARG A 465 0.82 -8.05 -20.05
N THR A 466 1.19 -7.19 -19.10
CA THR A 466 1.80 -5.89 -19.38
C THR A 466 3.21 -5.87 -18.83
N TYR A 467 4.19 -5.55 -19.69
CA TYR A 467 5.57 -5.39 -19.26
C TYR A 467 5.96 -3.91 -19.26
N PRO A 468 6.60 -3.43 -18.17
CA PRO A 468 7.02 -2.04 -18.06
C PRO A 468 8.29 -1.78 -18.88
N ILE A 469 8.24 -0.73 -19.71
CA ILE A 469 9.41 -0.20 -20.43
C ILE A 469 9.79 1.15 -19.80
N PHE A 470 10.90 1.18 -19.08
CA PHE A 470 11.44 2.38 -18.45
C PHE A 470 12.35 3.16 -19.40
N LEU A 471 12.02 4.42 -19.65
CA LEU A 471 12.94 5.33 -20.31
C LEU A 471 14.01 5.77 -19.30
N LEU A 472 15.27 5.64 -19.67
CA LEU A 472 16.43 6.18 -18.96
C LEU A 472 16.91 7.51 -19.57
N THR A 473 16.14 8.09 -20.49
CA THR A 473 16.47 9.36 -21.16
C THR A 473 15.20 10.07 -21.63
N HIS A 474 15.27 11.40 -21.74
CA HIS A 474 14.24 12.24 -22.37
C HIS A 474 14.48 12.48 -23.86
N GLN A 475 15.60 11.99 -24.42
CA GLN A 475 16.03 12.33 -25.78
C GLN A 475 15.44 11.42 -26.85
N LEU A 476 14.65 10.41 -26.47
CA LEU A 476 13.97 9.52 -27.40
C LEU A 476 12.74 10.20 -28.00
N SER A 477 12.62 10.14 -29.32
CA SER A 477 11.42 10.63 -30.00
C SER A 477 10.24 9.67 -29.81
N GLU A 478 9.00 10.16 -29.92
CA GLU A 478 7.82 9.28 -29.92
C GLU A 478 7.87 8.23 -31.03
N GLU A 479 8.49 8.55 -32.17
CA GLU A 479 8.65 7.64 -33.30
C GLU A 479 9.61 6.50 -32.96
N ASP A 480 10.72 6.80 -32.28
CA ASP A 480 11.67 5.78 -31.82
C ASP A 480 11.04 4.83 -30.80
N ILE A 481 10.31 5.39 -29.83
CA ILE A 481 9.60 4.60 -28.82
C ILE A 481 8.59 3.67 -29.49
N LYS A 482 7.76 4.19 -30.41
CA LYS A 482 6.76 3.40 -31.15
C LYS A 482 7.42 2.31 -32.00
N ARG A 483 8.55 2.60 -32.66
CA ARG A 483 9.31 1.63 -33.45
C ARG A 483 9.81 0.48 -32.58
N ILE A 484 10.47 0.78 -31.46
CA ILE A 484 11.00 -0.24 -30.54
C ILE A 484 9.86 -1.07 -29.96
N GLN A 485 8.74 -0.45 -29.57
CA GLN A 485 7.55 -1.18 -29.10
C GLN A 485 6.99 -2.13 -30.17
N GLN A 486 6.96 -1.72 -31.44
CA GLN A 486 6.52 -2.59 -32.53
C GLN A 486 7.47 -3.76 -32.73
N GLU A 487 8.78 -3.55 -32.63
CA GLU A 487 9.76 -4.64 -32.71
C GLU A 487 9.61 -5.64 -31.56
N MET A 488 9.28 -5.18 -30.36
CA MET A 488 9.01 -6.02 -29.19
C MET A 488 7.69 -6.79 -29.26
N ARG A 489 6.80 -6.49 -30.21
CA ARG A 489 5.56 -7.27 -30.40
C ARG A 489 5.91 -8.63 -31.02
N VAL A 490 5.76 -9.68 -30.23
CA VAL A 490 5.87 -11.06 -30.72
C VAL A 490 4.55 -11.44 -31.38
N GLU A 491 4.56 -11.75 -32.68
CA GLU A 491 3.43 -12.41 -33.34
C GLU A 491 3.20 -13.77 -32.67
N VAL A 492 1.97 -14.04 -32.24
CA VAL A 492 1.60 -15.29 -31.59
C VAL A 492 1.57 -16.38 -32.65
N ASP A 493 2.39 -17.43 -32.47
CA ASP A 493 2.28 -18.64 -33.28
C ASP A 493 0.87 -19.21 -33.15
N ALA A 494 0.23 -19.53 -34.27
CA ALA A 494 -1.14 -20.02 -34.42
C ALA A 494 -1.42 -21.41 -33.80
N HIS A 495 -0.59 -21.84 -32.84
CA HIS A 495 -0.62 -23.16 -32.22
C HIS A 495 -0.90 -23.13 -30.70
N GLU A 496 -1.14 -21.97 -30.10
CA GLU A 496 -1.71 -21.91 -28.75
C GLU A 496 -3.21 -22.23 -28.79
N ASP A 497 -3.66 -22.99 -27.79
CA ASP A 497 -5.03 -23.46 -27.64
C ASP A 497 -6.00 -22.26 -27.63
N PRO A 498 -6.91 -22.13 -28.62
CA PRO A 498 -7.80 -20.98 -28.75
C PRO A 498 -8.71 -20.78 -27.53
N ASP A 499 -8.87 -21.77 -26.67
CA ASP A 499 -9.68 -21.70 -25.46
C ASP A 499 -9.00 -20.94 -24.29
N HIS A 500 -7.71 -20.57 -24.40
CA HIS A 500 -7.01 -19.70 -23.42
C HIS A 500 -6.58 -18.35 -24.01
N TRP A 501 -6.89 -18.14 -25.28
CA TRP A 501 -6.63 -16.90 -25.98
C TRP A 501 -7.83 -15.98 -25.84
N ASP A 502 -7.64 -14.89 -25.10
CA ASP A 502 -8.54 -13.74 -25.20
C ASP A 502 -7.97 -12.80 -26.29
N PRO A 503 -8.52 -12.83 -27.53
CA PRO A 503 -8.09 -11.95 -28.61
C PRO A 503 -8.24 -10.46 -28.28
N ASP A 504 -9.01 -10.11 -27.25
CA ASP A 504 -9.24 -8.72 -26.85
C ASP A 504 -8.12 -8.18 -25.94
N HIS A 505 -7.17 -9.00 -25.48
CA HIS A 505 -6.13 -8.61 -24.51
C HIS A 505 -4.70 -8.96 -24.97
N PRO A 506 -4.16 -8.31 -26.03
CA PRO A 506 -2.77 -8.47 -26.45
C PRO A 506 -1.80 -8.01 -25.35
N ASN A 507 -0.61 -8.61 -25.27
CA ASN A 507 0.44 -8.14 -24.36
C ASN A 507 0.72 -6.65 -24.60
N ARG A 508 0.52 -5.82 -23.58
CA ARG A 508 0.68 -4.36 -23.69
C ARG A 508 2.06 -3.96 -23.15
N ALA A 509 2.78 -3.13 -23.90
CA ALA A 509 3.98 -2.47 -23.39
C ALA A 509 3.56 -1.12 -22.80
N VAL A 510 3.83 -0.89 -21.51
CA VAL A 510 3.58 0.42 -20.90
C VAL A 510 4.88 1.20 -20.81
N ILE A 511 4.90 2.38 -21.44
CA ILE A 511 6.06 3.27 -21.41
C ILE A 511 6.04 4.08 -20.13
N ILE A 512 7.15 4.04 -19.42
CA ILE A 512 7.36 4.76 -18.18
C ILE A 512 8.42 5.84 -18.44
N PRO A 513 8.07 7.14 -18.33
CA PRO A 513 9.01 8.21 -18.63
C PRO A 513 10.15 8.27 -17.61
N TRP A 514 11.30 8.77 -18.05
CA TRP A 514 12.45 9.03 -17.19
C TRP A 514 12.12 10.16 -16.21
N LYS A 515 11.81 9.87 -14.94
CA LYS A 515 11.50 10.91 -13.91
C LYS A 515 10.36 11.85 -14.37
N ASN A 516 10.08 12.94 -13.63
CA ASN A 516 8.87 13.78 -13.79
C ASN A 516 8.79 14.62 -15.10
N GLY A 517 9.42 14.19 -16.20
CA GLY A 517 9.29 14.84 -17.52
C GLY A 517 10.01 16.20 -17.65
N GLU A 518 10.82 16.59 -16.67
CA GLU A 518 11.58 17.84 -16.72
C GLU A 518 12.78 17.70 -17.67
N GLY A 519 12.72 18.36 -18.83
CA GLY A 519 13.70 18.25 -19.92
C GLY A 519 15.14 18.73 -19.64
N SER A 520 15.49 19.02 -18.38
CA SER A 520 16.85 19.38 -17.95
C SER A 520 17.60 18.24 -17.24
N GLN A 521 17.00 17.05 -17.13
CA GLN A 521 17.60 15.95 -16.38
C GLN A 521 18.61 15.15 -17.22
N VAL A 522 19.72 14.77 -16.56
CA VAL A 522 20.78 13.94 -17.14
C VAL A 522 20.24 12.53 -17.42
N ASP A 523 20.68 11.93 -18.52
CA ASP A 523 20.37 10.53 -18.84
C ASP A 523 20.76 9.62 -17.65
N GLY A 524 19.89 8.66 -17.35
CA GLY A 524 20.09 7.66 -16.30
C GLY A 524 21.29 6.78 -16.58
N LYS A 525 21.81 6.12 -15.55
CA LYS A 525 22.91 5.16 -15.57
C LYS A 525 22.44 3.82 -15.02
N VAL A 526 23.25 2.76 -15.17
CA VAL A 526 22.99 1.44 -14.56
C VAL A 526 22.64 1.56 -13.08
N LYS A 527 23.40 2.36 -12.32
CA LYS A 527 23.11 2.58 -10.89
C LYS A 527 21.72 3.16 -10.60
N ASP A 528 21.11 3.88 -11.54
CA ASP A 528 19.79 4.48 -11.35
C ASP A 528 18.67 3.46 -11.61
N ILE A 529 18.97 2.36 -12.31
CA ILE A 529 18.09 1.19 -12.43
C ILE A 529 17.88 0.55 -11.05
N TRP A 530 18.85 0.65 -10.14
CA TRP A 530 18.69 0.18 -8.76
C TRP A 530 17.54 0.87 -8.02
N ASP A 531 17.33 2.17 -8.25
CA ASP A 531 16.21 2.87 -7.63
C ASP A 531 14.88 2.37 -8.20
N ILE A 532 14.83 2.04 -9.50
CA ILE A 532 13.66 1.41 -10.12
C ILE A 532 13.38 0.04 -9.46
N VAL A 533 14.38 -0.84 -9.44
CA VAL A 533 14.26 -2.18 -8.84
C VAL A 533 13.82 -2.09 -7.38
N ARG A 534 14.43 -1.20 -6.58
CA ARG A 534 14.07 -0.99 -5.18
C ARG A 534 12.61 -0.56 -5.03
N ASN A 535 12.14 0.37 -5.86
CA ASN A 535 10.75 0.84 -5.81
C ASN A 535 9.77 -0.29 -6.13
N ILE A 536 10.06 -1.11 -7.15
CA ILE A 536 9.23 -2.28 -7.51
C ILE A 536 9.20 -3.30 -6.35
N CYS A 537 10.36 -3.62 -5.75
CA CYS A 537 10.43 -4.52 -4.60
C CYS A 537 9.70 -3.99 -3.35
N THR A 538 9.57 -2.67 -3.21
CA THR A 538 8.93 -2.03 -2.06
C THR A 538 7.41 -2.07 -2.14
N TYR A 539 6.87 -2.18 -3.35
CA TYR A 539 5.44 -2.25 -3.61
C TYR A 539 5.16 -3.46 -4.50
N PRO A 540 5.39 -4.70 -4.00
CA PRO A 540 5.20 -5.91 -4.79
C PRO A 540 3.70 -6.12 -5.02
N THR A 541 3.26 -5.94 -6.26
CA THR A 541 1.84 -5.94 -6.62
C THR A 541 1.40 -7.20 -7.35
N ILE A 542 2.33 -8.13 -7.59
CA ILE A 542 2.04 -9.43 -8.17
C ILE A 542 2.32 -10.51 -7.12
N SER A 543 1.28 -11.28 -6.85
CA SER A 543 1.20 -12.49 -6.03
C SER A 543 2.27 -13.57 -6.32
N ARG A 544 3.07 -13.46 -7.39
CA ARG A 544 3.85 -14.59 -7.93
C ARG A 544 5.22 -14.30 -8.53
N ALA A 545 5.67 -13.05 -8.62
CA ALA A 545 6.96 -12.80 -9.26
C ALA A 545 8.10 -12.91 -8.24
N LEU A 546 8.67 -14.11 -8.13
CA LEU A 546 9.99 -14.30 -7.50
C LEU A 546 11.05 -13.47 -8.26
N ASP A 547 10.88 -13.23 -9.56
CA ASP A 547 11.82 -12.46 -10.36
C ASP A 547 11.16 -11.20 -10.95
N ILE A 548 11.66 -10.02 -10.59
CA ILE A 548 11.28 -8.77 -11.24
C ILE A 548 12.03 -8.69 -12.55
N GLU A 549 11.30 -8.56 -13.65
CA GLU A 549 11.86 -8.38 -14.99
C GLU A 549 11.33 -7.10 -15.62
N ILE A 550 12.24 -6.22 -16.05
CA ILE A 550 11.90 -4.94 -16.66
C ILE A 550 12.75 -4.68 -17.89
N VAL A 551 12.22 -3.85 -18.81
CA VAL A 551 12.96 -3.38 -19.97
C VAL A 551 13.29 -1.90 -19.78
N CYS A 552 14.52 -1.52 -20.08
CA CYS A 552 14.97 -0.13 -20.05
C CYS A 552 15.41 0.33 -21.44
N LEU A 553 14.99 1.53 -21.85
CA LEU A 553 15.42 2.21 -23.07
C LEU A 553 16.33 3.37 -22.73
N ASP A 554 17.52 3.40 -23.32
CA ASP A 554 18.43 4.52 -23.22
C ASP A 554 18.56 5.21 -24.58
N ARG A 555 19.52 6.14 -24.69
CA ARG A 555 19.78 6.83 -25.95
C ARG A 555 20.24 5.89 -27.07
N GLN A 556 20.95 4.82 -26.73
CA GLN A 556 21.49 3.87 -27.69
C GLN A 556 20.37 3.06 -28.36
N SER A 557 19.26 2.83 -27.64
CA SER A 557 18.08 2.13 -28.18
C SER A 557 17.53 2.74 -29.48
N ALA A 558 17.54 4.06 -29.64
CA ALA A 558 17.14 4.70 -30.90
C ALA A 558 18.12 4.45 -32.05
N VAL A 559 19.39 4.21 -31.75
CA VAL A 559 20.46 4.06 -32.75
C VAL A 559 20.50 2.65 -33.32
N ASP A 560 20.38 1.63 -32.47
CA ASP A 560 20.63 0.24 -32.86
C ASP A 560 19.44 -0.72 -32.64
N SER A 561 18.28 -0.21 -32.23
CA SER A 561 17.10 -1.02 -31.91
C SER A 561 17.37 -2.10 -30.84
N THR A 562 18.30 -1.83 -29.91
CA THR A 562 18.54 -2.70 -28.75
C THR A 562 17.94 -2.11 -27.48
N VAL A 563 17.67 -2.97 -26.51
CA VAL A 563 17.09 -2.60 -25.22
C VAL A 563 17.88 -3.27 -24.10
N LEU A 564 17.84 -2.68 -22.92
CA LEU A 564 18.37 -3.32 -21.72
C LEU A 564 17.27 -4.17 -21.10
N VAL A 565 17.51 -5.47 -20.97
CA VAL A 565 16.69 -6.36 -20.16
C VAL A 565 17.34 -6.45 -18.79
N VAL A 566 16.55 -6.24 -17.74
CA VAL A 566 16.99 -6.24 -16.35
C VAL A 566 16.16 -7.26 -15.59
N ARG A 567 16.82 -8.10 -14.78
CA ARG A 567 16.17 -9.04 -13.87
C ARG A 567 16.77 -8.96 -12.48
N THR A 568 15.96 -9.14 -11.44
CA THR A 568 16.50 -9.23 -10.07
C THR A 568 17.28 -10.52 -9.88
N THR A 569 18.41 -10.44 -9.19
CA THR A 569 19.20 -11.61 -8.87
C THR A 569 18.76 -12.18 -7.54
N GLN A 570 18.07 -13.32 -7.55
CA GLN A 570 17.86 -14.10 -6.33
C GLN A 570 19.04 -15.08 -6.17
N TYR A 571 20.09 -14.70 -5.44
CA TYR A 571 21.09 -15.69 -5.04
C TYR A 571 20.55 -16.55 -3.88
N PHE A 572 20.94 -17.83 -3.84
CA PHE A 572 20.71 -18.75 -2.71
C PHE A 572 21.55 -18.38 -1.48
N VAL A 573 21.68 -17.09 -1.19
CA VAL A 573 22.42 -16.58 -0.05
C VAL A 573 21.49 -16.60 1.17
N ASP A 574 22.02 -17.08 2.30
CA ASP A 574 21.29 -17.02 3.57
C ASP A 574 21.01 -15.54 3.93
N PRO A 575 19.75 -15.08 3.92
CA PRO A 575 19.44 -13.69 4.26
C PRO A 575 19.74 -13.34 5.72
N PHE A 576 19.95 -14.35 6.57
CA PHE A 576 20.32 -14.19 7.97
C PHE A 576 21.84 -14.12 8.18
N HIS A 577 22.63 -14.07 7.09
CA HIS A 577 24.08 -13.99 7.19
C HIS A 577 24.53 -12.76 7.99
N PRO A 578 25.51 -12.87 8.91
CA PRO A 578 25.94 -11.76 9.77
C PRO A 578 26.42 -10.51 9.03
N LEU A 579 26.91 -10.65 7.78
CA LEU A 579 27.30 -9.51 6.94
C LEU A 579 26.11 -8.75 6.36
N LEU A 580 24.91 -9.35 6.32
CA LEU A 580 23.72 -8.75 5.72
C LEU A 580 22.79 -8.09 6.75
N LYS A 581 23.01 -8.35 8.06
CA LYS A 581 22.15 -7.88 9.16
C LYS A 581 21.96 -6.36 9.26
N HIS A 582 22.81 -5.58 8.60
CA HIS A 582 22.83 -4.12 8.62
C HIS A 582 22.29 -3.51 7.32
N LEU A 583 21.81 -4.33 6.38
CA LEU A 583 21.33 -3.87 5.08
C LEU A 583 19.82 -4.16 4.93
N PRO A 584 19.03 -3.20 4.41
CA PRO A 584 17.68 -3.50 3.95
C PRO A 584 17.71 -4.46 2.75
N TYR A 585 16.63 -5.17 2.47
CA TYR A 585 16.48 -6.22 1.45
C TYR A 585 17.65 -7.20 1.44
N PRO A 586 17.92 -7.96 2.51
CA PRO A 586 19.10 -8.82 2.58
C PRO A 586 19.14 -9.91 1.48
N ARG A 587 18.01 -10.21 0.82
CA ARG A 587 17.93 -11.12 -0.34
C ARG A 587 18.18 -10.48 -1.69
N LEU A 588 18.27 -9.15 -1.74
CA LEU A 588 18.36 -8.41 -2.99
C LEU A 588 19.77 -7.82 -3.14
N PRO A 589 20.74 -8.62 -3.63
CA PRO A 589 22.13 -8.19 -3.87
C PRO A 589 22.23 -7.04 -4.88
N GLY A 590 21.23 -6.92 -5.76
CA GLY A 590 21.24 -6.02 -6.90
C GLY A 590 20.39 -6.61 -8.03
N PHE A 591 20.88 -6.51 -9.26
CA PHE A 591 20.21 -7.03 -10.44
C PHE A 591 21.21 -7.45 -11.52
N GLU A 592 20.75 -8.30 -12.43
CA GLU A 592 21.45 -8.62 -13.67
C GLU A 592 20.85 -7.84 -14.82
N TYR A 593 21.68 -7.49 -15.79
CA TYR A 593 21.24 -6.81 -16.99
C TYR A 593 22.01 -7.27 -18.22
N THR A 594 21.37 -7.22 -19.38
CA THR A 594 22.00 -7.48 -20.67
C THR A 594 21.37 -6.61 -21.75
N ARG A 595 22.14 -6.29 -22.80
CA ARG A 595 21.64 -5.53 -23.96
C ARG A 595 21.33 -6.50 -25.08
N VAL A 596 20.07 -6.50 -25.53
CA VAL A 596 19.57 -7.42 -26.56
C VAL A 596 18.80 -6.67 -27.64
N PRO A 597 18.67 -7.21 -28.85
CA PRO A 597 17.74 -6.66 -29.84
C PRO A 597 16.31 -6.58 -29.29
N ALA A 598 15.59 -5.49 -29.58
CA ALA A 598 14.23 -5.26 -29.09
C ALA A 598 13.29 -6.44 -29.37
N ARG A 599 13.38 -7.00 -30.58
CA ARG A 599 12.61 -8.20 -30.97
C ARG A 599 12.81 -9.40 -30.04
N LEU A 600 14.03 -9.59 -29.53
CA LEU A 600 14.34 -10.69 -28.62
C LEU A 600 13.85 -10.40 -27.20
N ALA A 601 13.93 -9.14 -26.74
CA ALA A 601 13.39 -8.76 -25.44
C ALA A 601 11.89 -9.10 -25.32
N GLY A 602 11.11 -8.84 -26.38
CA GLY A 602 9.70 -9.24 -26.42
C GLY A 602 9.47 -10.75 -26.24
N PHE A 603 10.37 -11.59 -26.77
CA PHE A 603 10.33 -13.04 -26.58
C PHE A 603 10.75 -13.44 -25.16
N MET A 604 11.84 -12.86 -24.64
CA MET A 604 12.34 -13.13 -23.29
C MET A 604 11.28 -12.83 -22.22
N MET A 605 10.62 -11.67 -22.31
CA MET A 605 9.55 -11.30 -21.37
C MET A 605 8.32 -12.24 -21.42
N ARG A 606 8.16 -13.04 -22.48
CA ARG A 606 7.05 -14.02 -22.61
C ARG A 606 7.44 -15.40 -22.10
N THR A 607 8.66 -15.86 -22.41
CA THR A 607 9.11 -17.23 -22.15
C THR A 607 9.63 -17.40 -20.72
N ILE A 608 10.24 -16.36 -20.14
CA ILE A 608 10.80 -16.43 -18.78
C ILE A 608 9.72 -16.46 -17.69
N LEU A 609 8.50 -16.00 -18.00
CA LEU A 609 7.31 -16.19 -17.15
C LEU A 609 6.84 -17.66 -17.04
N ARG A 610 7.53 -18.64 -17.68
CA ARG A 610 7.07 -20.04 -17.81
C ARG A 610 8.09 -21.14 -17.46
N ASP A 611 9.11 -20.83 -16.68
CA ASP A 611 10.20 -21.75 -16.23
C ASP A 611 11.27 -22.13 -17.29
N GLU A 612 12.52 -22.03 -16.82
CA GLU A 612 13.74 -22.79 -17.15
C GLU A 612 14.56 -22.64 -18.46
N ASP A 613 14.23 -21.77 -19.41
CA ASP A 613 15.16 -21.53 -20.54
C ASP A 613 15.86 -20.17 -20.45
N GLU A 614 17.11 -20.18 -19.94
CA GLU A 614 18.08 -19.09 -20.14
C GLU A 614 18.14 -18.77 -21.64
N ALA A 615 17.89 -17.52 -22.03
CA ALA A 615 18.03 -17.09 -23.43
C ALA A 615 19.44 -17.46 -23.92
N PRO A 616 19.61 -18.46 -24.80
CA PRO A 616 20.91 -19.05 -25.04
C PRO A 616 21.80 -18.05 -25.80
N GLY A 617 22.95 -17.70 -25.21
CA GLY A 617 24.04 -17.00 -25.89
C GLY A 617 24.25 -15.52 -25.58
N TYR A 618 23.56 -14.93 -24.60
CA TYR A 618 23.80 -13.54 -24.17
C TYR A 618 24.56 -13.49 -22.84
N GLN A 619 25.54 -12.60 -22.78
CA GLN A 619 26.32 -12.35 -21.58
C GLN A 619 25.54 -11.39 -20.66
N TRP A 620 25.25 -11.85 -19.45
CA TRP A 620 24.64 -11.04 -18.40
C TRP A 620 25.74 -10.33 -17.61
N SER A 621 25.50 -9.06 -17.30
CA SER A 621 26.31 -8.28 -16.37
C SER A 621 25.57 -8.18 -15.04
N THR A 622 26.30 -8.25 -13.93
CA THR A 622 25.71 -8.11 -12.60
C THR A 622 26.04 -6.73 -12.04
N TYR A 623 25.01 -6.01 -11.57
CA TYR A 623 25.16 -4.82 -10.75
C TYR A 623 24.86 -5.16 -9.30
N PHE A 624 25.86 -5.02 -8.43
CA PHE A 624 25.67 -5.10 -6.98
C PHE A 624 25.24 -3.75 -6.44
N ARG A 625 24.26 -3.77 -5.53
CA ARG A 625 23.76 -2.56 -4.89
C ARG A 625 24.84 -1.90 -4.01
N PRO A 626 24.69 -0.59 -3.73
CA PRO A 626 25.52 0.08 -2.73
C PRO A 626 25.46 -0.64 -1.37
N GLY A 627 26.63 -0.87 -0.76
CA GLY A 627 26.75 -1.49 0.56
C GLY A 627 26.74 -3.03 0.57
N TRP A 628 26.59 -3.71 -0.57
CA TRP A 628 26.71 -5.16 -0.62
C TRP A 628 28.16 -5.62 -0.30
N PRO A 629 28.36 -6.68 0.51
CA PRO A 629 29.70 -7.16 0.85
C PRO A 629 30.50 -7.58 -0.38
N GLY A 630 31.79 -7.25 -0.43
CA GLY A 630 32.65 -7.57 -1.56
C GLY A 630 32.96 -9.07 -1.70
N PRO A 631 33.47 -9.52 -2.85
CA PRO A 631 33.76 -10.93 -3.11
C PRO A 631 34.82 -11.53 -2.16
N GLU A 632 35.69 -10.70 -1.60
CA GLU A 632 36.68 -11.13 -0.58
C GLU A 632 36.04 -11.40 0.78
N GLU A 633 34.98 -10.66 1.13
CA GLU A 633 34.30 -10.74 2.42
C GLU A 633 33.17 -11.78 2.40
N PHE A 634 32.55 -11.98 1.23
CA PHE A 634 31.41 -12.87 1.08
C PHE A 634 31.48 -13.75 -0.18
N PRO A 635 32.49 -14.62 -0.32
CA PRO A 635 32.77 -15.37 -1.55
C PRO A 635 31.61 -16.27 -1.99
N GLU A 636 30.86 -16.84 -1.05
CA GLU A 636 29.68 -17.69 -1.32
C GLU A 636 28.61 -16.97 -2.15
N ALA A 637 28.46 -15.65 -1.98
CA ALA A 637 27.51 -14.83 -2.74
C ALA A 637 27.95 -14.58 -4.19
N TYR A 638 29.17 -14.98 -4.55
CA TYR A 638 29.77 -14.78 -5.88
C TYR A 638 30.13 -16.10 -6.57
N GLU A 639 29.86 -17.25 -5.95
CA GLU A 639 30.08 -18.56 -6.57
C GLU A 639 29.20 -18.70 -7.82
N GLY A 640 29.82 -19.01 -8.97
CA GLY A 640 29.13 -19.11 -10.27
C GLY A 640 29.07 -17.81 -11.08
N LEU A 641 29.53 -16.68 -10.52
CA LEU A 641 29.68 -15.43 -11.27
C LEU A 641 31.04 -15.41 -11.98
N GLU A 642 31.08 -15.90 -13.22
CA GLU A 642 32.28 -15.78 -14.06
C GLU A 642 32.55 -14.30 -14.38
N GLN A 643 33.44 -13.67 -13.59
CA GLN A 643 34.16 -12.42 -13.84
C GLN A 643 33.48 -11.41 -14.79
N LEU A 644 32.51 -10.62 -14.33
CA LEU A 644 32.18 -9.32 -14.91
C LEU A 644 31.39 -8.46 -13.91
N VAL A 645 32.10 -7.87 -12.97
CA VAL A 645 31.60 -6.71 -12.23
C VAL A 645 31.60 -5.54 -13.21
N GLY A 646 30.43 -5.14 -13.70
CA GLY A 646 30.31 -4.04 -14.66
C GLY A 646 30.85 -2.73 -14.09
N GLU A 647 31.62 -1.98 -14.90
CA GLU A 647 31.93 -0.59 -14.59
C GLU A 647 30.62 0.24 -14.54
N ASN A 648 30.60 1.34 -13.79
CA ASN A 648 29.42 2.21 -13.56
C ASN A 648 28.88 2.96 -14.82
N SER A 649 29.15 2.43 -16.01
CA SER A 649 28.79 2.97 -17.33
C SER A 649 28.11 1.89 -18.16
N PHE A 650 27.12 2.27 -18.96
CA PHE A 650 26.58 1.36 -19.96
C PHE A 650 27.70 0.98 -20.94
N PRO A 651 27.77 -0.31 -21.34
CA PRO A 651 28.63 -0.71 -22.45
C PRO A 651 28.18 -0.06 -23.75
#